data_AF-A0A4U5TQU8-F1
#
_entry.id   AF-A0A4U5TQU8-F1
#
_cell.length_a   1.000
_cell.length_b   1.000
_cell.length_c   1.000
_cell.angle_alpha   90.00
_cell.angle_beta   90.00
_cell.angle_gamma   90.00
#
_symmetry.space_group_name_H-M   'P 1'
#
loop_
_entity.id
_entity.type
_entity.pdbx_description
1 polymer ?
#
loop_
_entity_poly.entity_id
_entity_poly.type
_entity_poly.pdbx_seq_one_letter_code
_entity_poly.pdbx_strand_id
1 'polypeptide(L)'
;MSKTPSTHKVPVGQKAAFGAGHFVLNLLPGVLGVYLQVFILTAFGMDPVWAGLLGGLPRIFDALTDPVMGFISDNTKSRWGRRRPYIFSGAVISGILFILMWQLDENASMTFNFWYVMILQILFLVGNTMFATPLVGLGYEMTPDYNERTRLMSLANSMGQIAWMIVPWLYVIIPDPYTFDNPAQGVRTMAIIVGGVCIGFGILPALFCKGIDDSHMENREEINFKTLASNLKKLFKGIVQVSKNKPFMKLCGATFLVFNGFQLVAAFSVFIIVFYIYEGSWALAGTWPAWFNTLNAVITAFIVIPIISKMATKIGKRNAFLVSTFISIVGYILKWWGFDAELNEQFNQTELGMSLTNGLATIFDAINPFLDSVGMTWFSIEVENGVPWLMFIPIPLFAFGMGGLFTLMMSMTADVCDLDELENGMPRKEGTFGAIYWWMVKVGQALAIILSGVILKIVGFDQNITDQSIETMTNLRIADIVVPASTAALAFIVMWKYNLDENRVKGIGKALKLRKAKPGKPNSFYQTRKLQSLLSDDLKSDNKYDTDFSSKTIDEARKEFSKTLDKGVHGFCFSPYVDGQDVDDELSEQQIKRRIKVIKPYTKWIRSFSCTNGNELTPKIAKQNNLKTAVGAWISQDTEQNQKEIDALIKLGKAGLVDIAVVGNEVLLRNELTEAGLLSYIKEVKSALPDIPVACVEAYYIFNEHPKLIETCDVILMNCYPFWEGAHIDIATSYLRQMYHIVKENAQGKPVMIAETGWPNLGSNTEEAQPSLLNAIRYFVNVNQWAKAEDIDLFYFSSFDESWKVHHEGDVGDRWGIWDKNENLKYN
;
A
#
# COMPACT_ATOMS: atom_id res chain seq x y z
N MET A 1 9.73 -0.56 -6.02
CA MET A 1 8.53 -1.31 -5.61
C MET A 1 8.98 -2.71 -5.25
N SER A 2 8.93 -3.11 -3.98
CA SER A 2 9.31 -4.47 -3.57
C SER A 2 8.41 -5.50 -4.26
N LYS A 3 8.99 -6.60 -4.75
CA LYS A 3 8.23 -7.70 -5.34
C LYS A 3 7.50 -8.44 -4.21
N THR A 4 6.17 -8.55 -4.31
CA THR A 4 5.37 -9.35 -3.36
C THR A 4 5.90 -10.80 -3.32
N PRO A 5 6.19 -11.36 -2.13
CA PRO A 5 6.59 -12.76 -1.96
C PRO A 5 5.60 -13.72 -2.63
N SER A 6 6.08 -14.81 -3.22
CA SER A 6 5.23 -15.80 -3.90
C SER A 6 4.15 -16.38 -2.98
N THR A 7 4.46 -16.55 -1.69
CA THR A 7 3.55 -17.02 -0.64
C THR A 7 2.42 -16.05 -0.31
N HIS A 8 2.60 -14.76 -0.59
CA HIS A 8 1.61 -13.71 -0.32
C HIS A 8 0.80 -13.31 -1.56
N LYS A 9 1.11 -13.88 -2.73
CA LYS A 9 0.37 -13.63 -3.96
C LYS A 9 -0.94 -14.42 -3.97
N VAL A 10 -2.02 -13.75 -4.35
CA VAL A 10 -3.32 -14.40 -4.50
C VAL A 10 -3.35 -15.13 -5.86
N PRO A 11 -3.73 -16.42 -5.91
CA PRO A 11 -3.84 -17.15 -7.17
C PRO A 11 -4.85 -16.52 -8.13
N VAL A 12 -4.59 -16.61 -9.44
CA VAL A 12 -5.44 -16.00 -10.48
C VAL A 12 -6.89 -16.48 -10.39
N GLY A 13 -7.13 -17.77 -10.14
CA GLY A 13 -8.49 -18.30 -9.97
C GLY A 13 -9.24 -17.67 -8.78
N GLN A 14 -8.56 -17.40 -7.68
CA GLN A 14 -9.18 -16.71 -6.54
C GLN A 14 -9.43 -15.23 -6.83
N LYS A 15 -8.51 -14.56 -7.54
CA LYS A 15 -8.71 -13.19 -8.02
C LYS A 15 -9.93 -13.06 -8.92
N ALA A 16 -10.12 -14.01 -9.84
CA ALA A 16 -11.27 -14.07 -10.72
C ALA A 16 -12.58 -14.32 -9.94
N ALA A 17 -12.58 -15.28 -9.01
CA ALA A 17 -13.73 -15.53 -8.15
C ALA A 17 -14.10 -14.33 -7.27
N PHE A 18 -13.11 -13.64 -6.71
CA PHE A 18 -13.32 -12.41 -5.95
C PHE A 18 -13.89 -11.29 -6.84
N GLY A 19 -13.34 -11.13 -8.05
CA GLY A 19 -13.84 -10.21 -9.07
C GLY A 19 -15.29 -10.48 -9.49
N ALA A 20 -15.67 -11.75 -9.64
CA ALA A 20 -17.06 -12.16 -9.91
C ALA A 20 -18.03 -11.71 -8.80
N GLY A 21 -17.60 -11.77 -7.54
CA GLY A 21 -18.38 -11.22 -6.43
C GLY A 21 -18.58 -9.70 -6.57
N HIS A 22 -17.53 -8.97 -6.94
CA HIS A 22 -17.61 -7.52 -7.15
C HIS A 22 -18.42 -7.11 -8.38
N PHE A 23 -18.47 -7.96 -9.40
CA PHE A 23 -19.41 -7.82 -10.51
C PHE A 23 -20.85 -7.86 -10.00
N VAL A 24 -21.23 -8.88 -9.23
CA VAL A 24 -22.58 -8.99 -8.63
C VAL A 24 -22.88 -7.81 -7.68
N LEU A 25 -21.88 -7.41 -6.88
CA LEU A 25 -21.98 -6.28 -5.95
C LEU A 25 -22.38 -4.96 -6.63
N ASN A 26 -22.01 -4.77 -7.90
CA ASN A 26 -22.38 -3.59 -8.69
C ASN A 26 -23.61 -3.83 -9.57
N LEU A 27 -23.77 -5.06 -10.09
CA LEU A 27 -24.90 -5.45 -10.94
C LEU A 27 -26.23 -5.25 -10.22
N LEU A 28 -26.39 -5.85 -9.04
CA LEU A 28 -27.65 -5.81 -8.30
C LEU A 28 -28.13 -4.37 -8.01
N PRO A 29 -27.31 -3.47 -7.41
CA PRO A 29 -27.67 -2.06 -7.25
C PRO A 29 -27.99 -1.32 -8.56
N GLY A 30 -27.22 -1.59 -9.62
CA GLY A 30 -27.42 -0.94 -10.92
C GLY A 30 -28.74 -1.35 -11.56
N VAL A 31 -29.02 -2.65 -11.62
CA VAL A 31 -30.28 -3.19 -12.17
C VAL A 31 -31.47 -2.72 -11.33
N LEU A 32 -31.37 -2.71 -10.00
CA LEU A 32 -32.41 -2.16 -9.13
C LEU A 32 -32.74 -0.71 -9.50
N GLY A 33 -31.73 0.12 -9.78
CA GLY A 33 -31.94 1.50 -10.24
C GLY A 33 -32.71 1.57 -11.55
N VAL A 34 -32.30 0.78 -12.55
CA VAL A 34 -32.99 0.72 -13.85
C VAL A 34 -34.43 0.27 -13.70
N TYR A 35 -34.69 -0.77 -12.91
CA TYR A 35 -36.03 -1.33 -12.79
C TYR A 35 -36.97 -0.40 -12.02
N LEU A 36 -36.50 0.26 -10.96
CA LEU A 36 -37.28 1.29 -10.28
C LEU A 36 -37.64 2.42 -11.25
N GLN A 37 -36.76 2.75 -12.21
CA GLN A 37 -37.00 3.82 -13.18
C GLN A 37 -37.86 3.38 -14.38
N VAL A 38 -37.65 2.20 -14.97
CA VAL A 38 -38.43 1.75 -16.14
C VAL A 38 -39.80 1.24 -15.72
N PHE A 39 -39.86 0.46 -14.64
CA PHE A 39 -41.08 -0.27 -14.31
C PHE A 39 -42.06 0.57 -13.48
N ILE A 40 -41.59 1.26 -12.43
CA ILE A 40 -42.49 1.95 -11.51
C ILE A 40 -42.94 3.31 -12.06
N LEU A 41 -42.03 4.02 -12.69
CA LEU A 41 -42.26 5.35 -13.25
C LEU A 41 -42.96 5.28 -14.62
N THR A 42 -42.49 4.43 -15.55
CA THR A 42 -43.05 4.37 -16.91
C THR A 42 -44.24 3.41 -17.05
N ALA A 43 -44.23 2.24 -16.39
CA ALA A 43 -45.32 1.26 -16.55
C ALA A 43 -46.51 1.47 -15.58
N PHE A 44 -46.25 1.93 -14.35
CA PHE A 44 -47.30 2.18 -13.34
C PHE A 44 -47.60 3.68 -13.10
N GLY A 45 -46.85 4.59 -13.75
CA GLY A 45 -47.10 6.03 -13.66
C GLY A 45 -46.94 6.59 -12.24
N MET A 46 -46.08 5.99 -11.41
CA MET A 46 -45.93 6.41 -10.02
C MET A 46 -45.35 7.83 -9.92
N ASP A 47 -45.86 8.65 -8.99
CA ASP A 47 -45.30 9.98 -8.77
C ASP A 47 -43.80 9.90 -8.41
N PRO A 48 -42.94 10.76 -9.01
CA PRO A 48 -41.49 10.73 -8.81
C PRO A 48 -41.03 10.76 -7.35
N VAL A 49 -41.80 11.37 -6.44
CA VAL A 49 -41.48 11.41 -5.01
C VAL A 49 -41.58 10.02 -4.38
N TRP A 50 -42.61 9.23 -4.73
CA TRP A 50 -42.74 7.86 -4.23
C TRP A 50 -41.64 6.94 -4.75
N ALA A 51 -41.24 7.09 -6.02
CA ALA A 51 -40.09 6.39 -6.57
C ALA A 51 -38.77 6.79 -5.87
N GLY A 52 -38.60 8.08 -5.58
CA GLY A 52 -37.47 8.59 -4.78
C GLY A 52 -37.43 8.00 -3.37
N LEU A 53 -38.58 7.84 -2.72
CA LEU A 53 -38.69 7.20 -1.40
C LEU A 53 -38.38 5.70 -1.44
N LEU A 54 -38.85 4.98 -2.47
CA LEU A 54 -38.50 3.57 -2.73
C LEU A 54 -37.00 3.40 -3.00
N GLY A 55 -36.36 4.35 -3.66
CA GLY A 55 -34.92 4.35 -3.87
C GLY A 55 -34.13 4.69 -2.61
N GLY A 56 -34.60 5.65 -1.80
CA GLY A 56 -33.84 6.25 -0.70
C GLY A 56 -34.00 5.58 0.66
N LEU A 57 -35.23 5.28 1.12
CA LEU A 57 -35.45 4.70 2.46
C LEU A 57 -34.71 3.37 2.66
N PRO A 58 -34.73 2.44 1.68
CA PRO A 58 -34.01 1.19 1.82
C PRO A 58 -32.48 1.39 1.93
N ARG A 59 -31.92 2.43 1.29
CA ARG A 59 -30.49 2.77 1.42
C ARG A 59 -30.10 3.28 2.81
N ILE A 60 -31.00 3.97 3.51
CA ILE A 60 -30.79 4.35 4.91
C ILE A 60 -30.74 3.08 5.79
N PHE A 61 -31.66 2.14 5.56
CA PHE A 61 -31.66 0.86 6.26
C PHE A 61 -30.36 0.07 6.01
N ASP A 62 -29.90 0.03 4.75
CA ASP A 62 -28.63 -0.61 4.34
C ASP A 62 -27.41 -0.02 5.05
N ALA A 63 -27.39 1.31 5.26
CA ALA A 63 -26.32 1.96 6.02
C ALA A 63 -26.26 1.50 7.50
N LEU A 64 -27.37 1.03 8.07
CA LEU A 64 -27.41 0.53 9.45
C LEU A 64 -27.11 -0.97 9.54
N THR A 65 -27.54 -1.76 8.56
CA THR A 65 -27.33 -3.21 8.56
C THR A 65 -25.90 -3.61 8.26
N ASP A 66 -25.18 -2.83 7.44
CA ASP A 66 -23.78 -3.07 7.08
C ASP A 66 -22.85 -3.24 8.29
N PRO A 67 -22.75 -2.28 9.24
CA PRO A 67 -21.84 -2.46 10.36
C PRO A 67 -22.24 -3.60 11.30
N VAL A 68 -23.56 -3.84 11.42
CA VAL A 68 -24.10 -4.97 12.18
C VAL A 68 -23.65 -6.29 11.57
N MET A 69 -23.82 -6.45 10.27
CA MET A 69 -23.41 -7.66 9.56
C MET A 69 -21.89 -7.82 9.51
N GLY A 70 -21.14 -6.72 9.43
CA GLY A 70 -19.69 -6.71 9.57
C GLY A 70 -19.27 -7.36 10.88
N PHE A 71 -19.83 -6.90 12.01
CA PHE A 71 -19.57 -7.47 13.32
C PHE A 71 -19.99 -8.94 13.45
N ILE A 72 -21.18 -9.30 12.95
CA ILE A 72 -21.65 -10.70 12.94
C ILE A 72 -20.63 -11.55 12.19
N SER A 73 -20.31 -11.17 10.95
CA SER A 73 -19.37 -11.89 10.12
C SER A 73 -18.00 -11.99 10.79
N ASP A 74 -17.52 -10.95 11.46
CA ASP A 74 -16.22 -10.93 12.13
C ASP A 74 -16.13 -11.84 13.38
N ASN A 75 -17.26 -12.21 13.99
CA ASN A 75 -17.28 -13.02 15.22
C ASN A 75 -17.81 -14.44 15.02
N THR A 76 -18.34 -14.77 13.83
CA THR A 76 -18.93 -16.08 13.56
C THR A 76 -17.92 -17.22 13.55
N LYS A 77 -18.29 -18.32 14.23
CA LYS A 77 -17.55 -19.59 14.24
C LYS A 77 -18.19 -20.55 13.23
N SER A 78 -17.46 -20.93 12.20
CA SER A 78 -17.93 -21.92 11.21
C SER A 78 -16.75 -22.70 10.63
N ARG A 79 -16.99 -24.00 10.39
CA ARG A 79 -16.05 -24.92 9.72
C ARG A 79 -15.72 -24.53 8.27
N TRP A 80 -16.58 -23.74 7.63
CA TRP A 80 -16.38 -23.31 6.25
C TRP A 80 -15.65 -21.97 6.15
N GLY A 81 -15.15 -21.46 7.28
CA GLY A 81 -14.57 -20.13 7.39
C GLY A 81 -15.59 -19.11 7.88
N ARG A 82 -15.08 -17.97 8.32
CA ARG A 82 -15.82 -16.93 9.03
C ARG A 82 -16.85 -16.20 8.16
N ARG A 83 -16.41 -15.70 6.99
CA ARG A 83 -17.23 -14.87 6.08
C ARG A 83 -17.98 -15.66 5.00
N ARG A 84 -17.42 -16.80 4.59
CA ARG A 84 -17.89 -17.61 3.44
C ARG A 84 -19.35 -18.08 3.55
N PRO A 85 -19.87 -18.53 4.71
CA PRO A 85 -21.28 -18.93 4.84
C PRO A 85 -22.27 -17.78 4.57
N TYR A 86 -21.89 -16.55 4.92
CA TYR A 86 -22.72 -15.36 4.68
C TYR A 86 -22.66 -14.93 3.23
N ILE A 87 -21.49 -15.00 2.59
CA ILE A 87 -21.38 -14.73 1.14
C ILE A 87 -22.24 -15.73 0.37
N PHE A 88 -22.16 -17.03 0.70
CA PHE A 88 -22.95 -18.06 0.04
C PHE A 88 -24.46 -17.86 0.24
N SER A 89 -24.91 -17.78 1.50
CA SER A 89 -26.34 -17.65 1.79
C SER A 89 -26.89 -16.29 1.33
N GLY A 90 -26.11 -15.22 1.50
CA GLY A 90 -26.44 -13.87 1.03
C GLY A 90 -26.60 -13.80 -0.49
N ALA A 91 -25.73 -14.42 -1.28
CA ALA A 91 -25.87 -14.44 -2.74
C ALA A 91 -27.16 -15.16 -3.19
N VAL A 92 -27.47 -16.30 -2.55
CA VAL A 92 -28.70 -17.07 -2.83
C VAL A 92 -29.94 -16.29 -2.44
N ILE A 93 -29.97 -15.76 -1.22
CA ILE A 93 -31.10 -14.98 -0.70
C ILE A 93 -31.32 -13.73 -1.55
N SER A 94 -30.25 -13.00 -1.89
CA SER A 94 -30.33 -11.80 -2.73
C SER A 94 -30.88 -12.12 -4.10
N GLY A 95 -30.39 -13.18 -4.75
CA GLY A 95 -30.87 -13.59 -6.07
C GLY A 95 -32.34 -13.98 -6.05
N ILE A 96 -32.77 -14.82 -5.10
CA ILE A 96 -34.18 -15.25 -5.00
C ILE A 96 -35.10 -14.07 -4.67
N LEU A 97 -34.73 -13.23 -3.69
CA LEU A 97 -35.54 -12.07 -3.33
C LEU A 97 -35.59 -11.04 -4.46
N PHE A 98 -34.52 -10.90 -5.23
CA PHE A 98 -34.53 -10.05 -6.42
C PHE A 98 -35.52 -10.56 -7.46
N ILE A 99 -35.57 -11.88 -7.71
CA ILE A 99 -36.54 -12.48 -8.63
C ILE A 99 -37.96 -12.20 -8.16
N LEU A 100 -38.25 -12.49 -6.88
CA LEU A 100 -39.57 -12.33 -6.28
C LEU A 100 -40.03 -10.87 -6.29
N MET A 101 -39.14 -9.93 -5.96
CA MET A 101 -39.44 -8.50 -5.91
C MET A 101 -40.05 -7.96 -7.20
N TRP A 102 -39.68 -8.54 -8.34
CA TRP A 102 -40.14 -8.10 -9.66
C TRP A 102 -41.27 -8.96 -10.25
N GLN A 103 -41.81 -9.95 -9.51
CA GLN A 103 -43.01 -10.69 -9.90
C GLN A 103 -44.28 -9.94 -9.49
N LEU A 104 -44.40 -8.69 -9.93
CA LEU A 104 -45.49 -7.78 -9.57
C LEU A 104 -46.78 -8.14 -10.30
N ASP A 105 -47.93 -7.95 -9.65
CA ASP A 105 -49.26 -8.14 -10.27
C ASP A 105 -49.73 -6.84 -10.93
N GLU A 106 -50.02 -6.90 -12.22
CA GLU A 106 -50.52 -5.77 -13.01
C GLU A 106 -51.94 -5.36 -12.61
N ASN A 107 -52.73 -6.27 -12.05
CA ASN A 107 -54.12 -6.00 -11.65
C ASN A 107 -54.24 -5.42 -10.24
N ALA A 108 -53.13 -5.35 -9.49
CA ALA A 108 -53.13 -4.88 -8.12
C ALA A 108 -53.06 -3.34 -8.04
N SER A 109 -53.62 -2.77 -6.97
CA SER A 109 -53.55 -1.33 -6.74
C SER A 109 -52.10 -0.82 -6.63
N MET A 110 -51.85 0.41 -7.08
CA MET A 110 -50.54 1.06 -6.98
C MET A 110 -49.96 1.05 -5.56
N THR A 111 -50.80 1.28 -4.54
CA THR A 111 -50.41 1.23 -3.13
C THR A 111 -49.98 -0.18 -2.69
N PHE A 112 -50.65 -1.22 -3.18
CA PHE A 112 -50.27 -2.60 -2.89
C PHE A 112 -48.90 -2.92 -3.50
N ASN A 113 -48.71 -2.60 -4.79
CA ASN A 113 -47.43 -2.82 -5.47
C ASN A 113 -46.29 -2.03 -4.83
N PHE A 114 -46.54 -0.79 -4.37
CA PHE A 114 -45.57 -0.02 -3.60
C PHE A 114 -45.09 -0.76 -2.35
N TRP A 115 -46.01 -1.22 -1.50
CA TRP A 115 -45.65 -1.90 -0.25
C TRP A 115 -45.05 -3.29 -0.49
N TYR A 116 -45.51 -3.99 -1.52
CA TYR A 116 -44.93 -5.25 -1.96
C TYR A 116 -43.45 -5.08 -2.31
N VAL A 117 -43.13 -4.10 -3.18
CA VAL A 117 -41.74 -3.79 -3.55
C VAL A 117 -40.96 -3.35 -2.32
N MET A 118 -41.49 -2.42 -1.51
CA MET A 118 -40.79 -1.88 -0.34
C MET A 118 -40.39 -2.99 0.66
N ILE A 119 -41.31 -3.90 0.99
CA ILE A 119 -41.04 -4.98 1.94
C ILE A 119 -40.01 -5.95 1.36
N LEU A 120 -40.19 -6.40 0.11
CA LEU A 120 -39.24 -7.31 -0.53
C LEU A 120 -37.87 -6.65 -0.76
N GLN A 121 -37.82 -5.35 -1.00
CA GLN A 121 -36.59 -4.59 -1.13
C GLN A 121 -35.82 -4.50 0.19
N ILE A 122 -36.51 -4.30 1.32
CA ILE A 122 -35.87 -4.35 2.66
C ILE A 122 -35.31 -5.74 2.92
N LEU A 123 -36.06 -6.81 2.63
CA LEU A 123 -35.58 -8.19 2.78
C LEU A 123 -34.40 -8.49 1.84
N PHE A 124 -34.49 -8.06 0.59
CA PHE A 124 -33.44 -8.16 -0.41
C PHE A 124 -32.17 -7.48 0.09
N LEU A 125 -32.27 -6.30 0.70
CA LEU A 125 -31.12 -5.60 1.25
C LEU A 125 -30.48 -6.32 2.43
N VAL A 126 -31.24 -7.03 3.27
CA VAL A 126 -30.67 -7.90 4.30
C VAL A 126 -29.82 -9.00 3.65
N GLY A 127 -30.35 -9.66 2.62
CA GLY A 127 -29.60 -10.64 1.83
C GLY A 127 -28.36 -10.04 1.18
N ASN A 128 -28.50 -8.86 0.59
CA ASN A 128 -27.41 -8.16 -0.09
C ASN A 128 -26.35 -7.68 0.91
N THR A 129 -26.74 -7.28 2.12
CA THR A 129 -25.82 -6.94 3.21
C THR A 129 -25.03 -8.18 3.66
N MET A 130 -25.69 -9.33 3.82
CA MET A 130 -25.06 -10.61 4.14
C MET A 130 -24.04 -11.04 3.09
N PHE A 131 -24.25 -10.66 1.82
CA PHE A 131 -23.32 -10.90 0.73
C PHE A 131 -22.19 -9.85 0.69
N ALA A 132 -22.55 -8.58 0.56
CA ALA A 132 -21.65 -7.46 0.25
C ALA A 132 -20.65 -7.16 1.36
N THR A 133 -21.10 -7.03 2.60
CA THR A 133 -20.23 -6.64 3.72
C THR A 133 -19.14 -7.68 3.96
N PRO A 134 -19.45 -8.99 4.06
CA PRO A 134 -18.43 -10.02 4.19
C PRO A 134 -17.55 -10.18 2.94
N LEU A 135 -18.07 -9.96 1.73
CA LEU A 135 -17.26 -9.99 0.51
C LEU A 135 -16.17 -8.91 0.53
N VAL A 136 -16.54 -7.65 0.81
CA VAL A 136 -15.57 -6.55 0.87
C VAL A 136 -14.53 -6.81 1.97
N GLY A 137 -14.96 -7.31 3.13
CA GLY A 137 -14.07 -7.70 4.22
C GLY A 137 -13.09 -8.82 3.84
N LEU A 138 -13.53 -9.80 3.05
CA LEU A 138 -12.69 -10.92 2.60
C LEU A 138 -11.48 -10.46 1.80
N GLY A 139 -11.61 -9.40 0.99
CA GLY A 139 -10.48 -8.88 0.21
C GLY A 139 -9.30 -8.38 1.04
N TYR A 140 -9.52 -8.01 2.30
CA TYR A 140 -8.45 -7.63 3.23
C TYR A 140 -7.75 -8.84 3.85
N GLU A 141 -8.39 -10.01 3.85
CA GLU A 141 -7.93 -11.26 4.47
C GLU A 141 -7.26 -12.21 3.49
N MET A 142 -7.37 -11.97 2.18
CA MET A 142 -6.78 -12.85 1.16
C MET A 142 -5.25 -12.73 1.05
N THR A 143 -4.67 -11.62 1.51
CA THR A 143 -3.22 -11.43 1.50
C THR A 143 -2.76 -10.51 2.65
N PRO A 144 -1.64 -10.84 3.31
CA PRO A 144 -1.00 -9.96 4.27
C PRO A 144 -0.17 -8.85 3.59
N ASP A 145 0.12 -8.96 2.28
CA ASP A 145 0.92 -7.99 1.54
C ASP A 145 0.07 -6.79 1.08
N TYR A 146 0.53 -5.58 1.43
CA TYR A 146 -0.16 -4.33 1.10
C TYR A 146 -0.30 -4.12 -0.41
N ASN A 147 0.77 -4.36 -1.18
CA ASN A 147 0.78 -4.10 -2.62
C ASN A 147 -0.12 -5.07 -3.38
N GLU A 148 -0.12 -6.34 -3.01
CA GLU A 148 -1.02 -7.35 -3.58
C GLU A 148 -2.48 -7.07 -3.24
N ARG A 149 -2.78 -6.58 -2.02
CA ARG A 149 -4.14 -6.14 -1.64
C ARG A 149 -4.63 -5.01 -2.54
N THR A 150 -3.80 -4.00 -2.79
CA THR A 150 -4.16 -2.89 -3.70
C THR A 150 -4.45 -3.41 -5.12
N ARG A 151 -3.64 -4.34 -5.63
CA ARG A 151 -3.86 -4.95 -6.96
C ARG A 151 -5.15 -5.78 -7.02
N LEU A 152 -5.43 -6.57 -5.99
CA LEU A 152 -6.66 -7.35 -5.87
C LEU A 152 -7.90 -6.43 -5.90
N MET A 153 -7.88 -5.35 -5.12
CA MET A 153 -8.97 -4.37 -5.09
C MET A 153 -9.12 -3.60 -6.41
N SER A 154 -8.02 -3.26 -7.08
CA SER A 154 -8.07 -2.64 -8.41
C SER A 154 -8.76 -3.56 -9.42
N LEU A 155 -8.39 -4.84 -9.47
CA LEU A 155 -9.04 -5.81 -10.35
C LEU A 155 -10.52 -5.95 -10.02
N ALA A 156 -10.86 -6.05 -8.73
CA ALA A 156 -12.23 -6.18 -8.26
C ALA A 156 -13.10 -4.98 -8.66
N ASN A 157 -12.57 -3.76 -8.56
CA ASN A 157 -13.24 -2.55 -9.03
C ASN A 157 -13.43 -2.53 -10.55
N SER A 158 -12.42 -2.95 -11.32
CA SER A 158 -12.56 -3.09 -12.79
C SER A 158 -13.65 -4.11 -13.16
N MET A 159 -13.72 -5.24 -12.46
CA MET A 159 -14.80 -6.21 -12.63
C MET A 159 -16.18 -5.64 -12.26
N GLY A 160 -16.23 -4.78 -11.23
CA GLY A 160 -17.43 -4.01 -10.89
C GLY A 160 -17.90 -3.07 -12.00
N GLN A 161 -16.98 -2.45 -12.75
CA GLN A 161 -17.33 -1.58 -13.89
C GLN A 161 -17.96 -2.35 -15.06
N ILE A 162 -17.68 -3.65 -15.20
CA ILE A 162 -18.35 -4.48 -16.22
C ILE A 162 -19.86 -4.53 -15.97
N ALA A 163 -20.31 -4.50 -14.71
CA ALA A 163 -21.73 -4.40 -14.42
C ALA A 163 -22.33 -3.09 -14.98
N TRP A 164 -21.62 -1.98 -14.84
CA TRP A 164 -22.04 -0.67 -15.39
C TRP A 164 -21.95 -0.59 -16.92
N MET A 165 -21.26 -1.52 -17.57
CA MET A 165 -21.29 -1.68 -19.04
C MET A 165 -22.55 -2.42 -19.50
N ILE A 166 -23.11 -3.31 -18.67
CA ILE A 166 -24.26 -4.18 -19.00
C ILE A 166 -25.58 -3.55 -18.56
N VAL A 167 -25.65 -2.98 -17.36
CA VAL A 167 -26.88 -2.41 -16.77
C VAL A 167 -27.62 -1.44 -17.70
N PRO A 168 -26.95 -0.51 -18.42
CA PRO A 168 -27.64 0.43 -19.31
C PRO A 168 -28.42 -0.25 -20.45
N TRP A 169 -27.99 -1.44 -20.90
CA TRP A 169 -28.68 -2.18 -21.95
C TRP A 169 -30.05 -2.69 -21.53
N LEU A 170 -30.32 -2.79 -20.23
CA LEU A 170 -31.64 -3.14 -19.74
C LEU A 170 -32.69 -2.07 -20.07
N TYR A 171 -32.29 -0.81 -20.24
CA TYR A 171 -33.19 0.23 -20.76
C TYR A 171 -33.63 -0.01 -22.21
N VAL A 172 -32.87 -0.78 -22.97
CA VAL A 172 -33.15 -1.10 -24.37
C VAL A 172 -33.88 -2.45 -24.48
N ILE A 173 -33.36 -3.47 -23.80
CA ILE A 173 -33.84 -4.86 -23.88
C ILE A 173 -35.26 -5.00 -23.31
N ILE A 174 -35.57 -4.36 -22.19
CA ILE A 174 -36.86 -4.51 -21.50
C ILE A 174 -38.05 -3.99 -22.34
N PRO A 175 -37.99 -2.79 -22.93
CA PRO A 175 -39.07 -2.28 -23.76
C PRO A 175 -39.03 -2.77 -25.22
N ASP A 176 -38.05 -3.58 -25.63
CA ASP A 176 -37.91 -4.05 -27.02
C ASP A 176 -39.06 -4.98 -27.44
N PRO A 177 -39.90 -4.58 -28.42
CA PRO A 177 -41.07 -5.36 -28.84
C PRO A 177 -40.68 -6.64 -29.60
N TYR A 178 -39.46 -6.75 -30.10
CA TYR A 178 -38.98 -7.97 -30.76
C TYR A 178 -38.55 -9.04 -29.75
N THR A 179 -38.17 -8.61 -28.54
CA THR A 179 -37.73 -9.51 -27.47
C THR A 179 -38.86 -9.86 -26.50
N PHE A 180 -39.73 -8.91 -26.15
CA PHE A 180 -40.83 -9.12 -25.20
C PHE A 180 -42.16 -8.52 -25.69
N ASP A 181 -43.27 -9.19 -25.38
CA ASP A 181 -44.60 -8.72 -25.78
C ASP A 181 -45.01 -7.44 -25.03
N ASN A 182 -44.55 -7.28 -23.79
CA ASN A 182 -44.72 -6.06 -23.02
C ASN A 182 -43.56 -5.82 -22.02
N PRO A 183 -43.34 -4.57 -21.59
CA PRO A 183 -42.26 -4.24 -20.65
C PRO A 183 -42.36 -4.97 -19.31
N ALA A 184 -43.57 -5.35 -18.87
CA ALA A 184 -43.75 -6.04 -17.60
C ALA A 184 -43.23 -7.48 -17.64
N GLN A 185 -43.48 -8.20 -18.73
CA GLN A 185 -42.91 -9.50 -19.03
C GLN A 185 -41.39 -9.40 -19.18
N GLY A 186 -40.89 -8.34 -19.82
CA GLY A 186 -39.46 -8.06 -19.94
C GLY A 186 -38.79 -7.95 -18.58
N VAL A 187 -39.35 -7.14 -17.66
CA VAL A 187 -38.86 -7.02 -16.28
C VAL A 187 -38.91 -8.34 -15.53
N ARG A 188 -40.03 -9.07 -15.58
CA ARG A 188 -40.17 -10.38 -14.90
C ARG A 188 -39.15 -11.39 -15.39
N THR A 189 -38.92 -11.46 -16.70
CA THR A 189 -38.00 -12.41 -17.33
C THR A 189 -36.54 -12.04 -17.06
N MET A 190 -36.20 -10.77 -17.24
CA MET A 190 -34.85 -10.29 -16.97
C MET A 190 -34.52 -10.35 -15.47
N ALA A 191 -35.50 -10.20 -14.57
CA ALA A 191 -35.28 -10.42 -13.14
C ALA A 191 -34.82 -11.86 -12.83
N ILE A 192 -35.39 -12.86 -13.51
CA ILE A 192 -35.00 -14.27 -13.38
C ILE A 192 -33.55 -14.45 -13.85
N ILE A 193 -33.19 -13.88 -14.99
CA ILE A 193 -31.83 -13.96 -15.54
C ILE A 193 -30.83 -13.28 -14.61
N VAL A 194 -31.09 -12.04 -14.20
CA VAL A 194 -30.21 -11.27 -13.30
C VAL A 194 -30.08 -11.96 -11.94
N GLY A 195 -31.19 -12.48 -11.39
CA GLY A 195 -31.18 -13.25 -10.15
C GLY A 195 -30.34 -14.54 -10.27
N GLY A 196 -30.49 -15.28 -11.37
CA GLY A 196 -29.69 -16.46 -11.66
C GLY A 196 -28.19 -16.15 -11.81
N VAL A 197 -27.84 -15.08 -12.54
CA VAL A 197 -26.46 -14.58 -12.67
C VAL A 197 -25.89 -14.18 -11.31
N CYS A 198 -26.67 -13.49 -10.48
CA CYS A 198 -26.29 -13.15 -9.11
C CYS A 198 -25.94 -14.39 -8.28
N ILE A 199 -26.77 -15.43 -8.35
CA ILE A 199 -26.51 -16.70 -7.63
C ILE A 199 -25.25 -17.37 -8.18
N GLY A 200 -25.14 -17.51 -9.50
CA GLY A 200 -24.03 -18.19 -10.17
C GLY A 200 -22.69 -17.55 -9.88
N PHE A 201 -22.55 -16.23 -10.10
CA PHE A 201 -21.30 -15.51 -9.89
C PHE A 201 -21.07 -15.13 -8.41
N GLY A 202 -22.13 -14.87 -7.64
CA GLY A 202 -22.04 -14.46 -6.24
C GLY A 202 -21.63 -15.59 -5.29
N ILE A 203 -21.88 -16.85 -5.66
CA ILE A 203 -21.41 -18.02 -4.89
C ILE A 203 -19.90 -18.27 -5.09
N LEU A 204 -19.31 -17.86 -6.21
CA LEU A 204 -17.91 -18.16 -6.55
C LEU A 204 -16.90 -17.70 -5.48
N PRO A 205 -16.97 -16.47 -4.93
CA PRO A 205 -16.09 -16.08 -3.82
C PRO A 205 -16.22 -17.01 -2.62
N ALA A 206 -17.44 -17.43 -2.27
CA ALA A 206 -17.66 -18.32 -1.14
C ALA A 206 -17.08 -19.73 -1.37
N LEU A 207 -17.04 -20.22 -2.61
CA LEU A 207 -16.48 -21.54 -2.91
C LEU A 207 -14.96 -21.53 -3.05
N PHE A 208 -14.41 -20.54 -3.73
CA PHE A 208 -13.01 -20.55 -4.19
C PHE A 208 -12.07 -19.65 -3.39
N CYS A 209 -12.56 -18.57 -2.79
CA CYS A 209 -11.69 -17.67 -2.03
C CYS A 209 -11.45 -18.21 -0.62
N LYS A 210 -10.18 -18.39 -0.26
CA LYS A 210 -9.76 -18.76 1.09
C LYS A 210 -9.05 -17.55 1.70
N GLY A 211 -9.54 -17.08 2.84
CA GLY A 211 -8.82 -16.09 3.65
C GLY A 211 -7.67 -16.73 4.42
N ILE A 212 -6.84 -15.91 5.07
CA ILE A 212 -5.86 -16.37 6.06
C ILE A 212 -6.58 -17.18 7.16
N ASP A 213 -5.98 -18.30 7.55
CA ASP A 213 -6.59 -19.26 8.49
C ASP A 213 -6.59 -18.72 9.93
N ASP A 214 -7.61 -17.92 10.25
CA ASP A 214 -7.81 -17.29 11.57
C ASP A 214 -8.68 -18.14 12.52
N SER A 215 -8.68 -19.46 12.34
CA SER A 215 -9.42 -20.42 13.19
C SER A 215 -9.03 -20.34 14.67
N HIS A 216 -7.89 -19.72 15.01
CA HIS A 216 -7.33 -19.58 16.36
C HIS A 216 -7.23 -18.14 16.90
N MET A 217 -8.16 -17.23 16.58
CA MET A 217 -8.21 -15.91 17.26
C MET A 217 -8.87 -16.02 18.65
N GLU A 218 -8.10 -15.72 19.71
CA GLU A 218 -8.51 -15.86 21.12
C GLU A 218 -9.54 -14.82 21.62
N ASN A 219 -9.76 -13.71 20.89
CA ASN A 219 -10.59 -12.57 21.35
C ASN A 219 -11.87 -12.35 20.52
N ARG A 220 -12.78 -13.33 20.45
CA ARG A 220 -14.09 -13.17 19.76
C ARG A 220 -15.21 -12.79 20.73
N GLU A 221 -15.99 -11.76 20.42
CA GLU A 221 -17.18 -11.39 21.21
C GLU A 221 -18.35 -12.35 20.91
N GLU A 222 -19.13 -12.73 21.92
CA GLU A 222 -20.35 -13.51 21.70
C GLU A 222 -21.40 -12.69 20.96
N ILE A 223 -22.03 -13.30 19.94
CA ILE A 223 -23.07 -12.64 19.14
C ILE A 223 -24.40 -12.73 19.90
N ASN A 224 -24.84 -11.62 20.51
CA ASN A 224 -26.15 -11.49 21.14
C ASN A 224 -26.68 -10.06 20.97
N PHE A 225 -27.96 -9.82 21.30
CA PHE A 225 -28.57 -8.49 21.15
C PHE A 225 -27.86 -7.39 21.95
N LYS A 226 -27.31 -7.71 23.12
CA LYS A 226 -26.58 -6.73 23.95
C LYS A 226 -25.23 -6.35 23.32
N THR A 227 -24.49 -7.32 22.78
CA THR A 227 -23.20 -7.06 22.10
C THR A 227 -23.40 -6.35 20.76
N LEU A 228 -24.47 -6.68 20.03
CA LEU A 228 -24.87 -5.96 18.80
C LEU A 228 -25.23 -4.49 19.09
N ALA A 229 -26.08 -4.24 20.09
CA ALA A 229 -26.43 -2.87 20.48
C ALA A 229 -25.21 -2.10 21.02
N SER A 230 -24.33 -2.78 21.78
CA SER A 230 -23.05 -2.23 22.24
C SER A 230 -22.14 -1.86 21.06
N ASN A 231 -22.04 -2.71 20.04
CA ASN A 231 -21.26 -2.43 18.83
C ASN A 231 -21.79 -1.19 18.10
N LEU A 232 -23.10 -1.13 17.83
CA LEU A 232 -23.71 0.06 17.21
C LEU A 232 -23.41 1.31 18.03
N LYS A 233 -23.52 1.25 19.36
CA LYS A 233 -23.16 2.38 20.24
C LYS A 233 -21.66 2.73 20.14
N LYS A 234 -20.77 1.74 20.07
CA LYS A 234 -19.32 1.94 19.83
C LYS A 234 -19.07 2.60 18.47
N LEU A 235 -19.80 2.19 17.42
CA LEU A 235 -19.71 2.77 16.08
C LEU A 235 -20.12 4.24 16.08
N PHE A 236 -21.29 4.59 16.64
CA PHE A 236 -21.71 5.98 16.74
C PHE A 236 -20.75 6.82 17.58
N LYS A 237 -20.23 6.28 18.69
CA LYS A 237 -19.17 6.94 19.46
C LYS A 237 -17.90 7.12 18.64
N GLY A 238 -17.54 6.12 17.83
CA GLY A 238 -16.44 6.15 16.87
C GLY A 238 -16.62 7.24 15.81
N ILE A 239 -17.81 7.39 15.23
CA ILE A 239 -18.16 8.49 14.30
C ILE A 239 -17.91 9.83 14.96
N VAL A 240 -18.37 10.03 16.21
CA VAL A 240 -18.16 11.29 16.95
C VAL A 240 -16.69 11.55 17.27
N GLN A 241 -15.89 10.50 17.50
CA GLN A 241 -14.47 10.66 17.75
C GLN A 241 -13.69 10.97 16.47
N VAL A 242 -13.96 10.21 15.41
CA VAL A 242 -13.30 10.34 14.11
C VAL A 242 -13.73 11.62 13.40
N SER A 243 -14.93 12.14 13.64
CA SER A 243 -15.34 13.44 13.09
C SER A 243 -14.54 14.63 13.64
N LYS A 244 -13.78 14.44 14.72
CA LYS A 244 -12.81 15.43 15.21
C LYS A 244 -11.52 15.44 14.38
N ASN A 245 -11.23 14.36 13.65
CA ASN A 245 -10.07 14.26 12.76
C ASN A 245 -10.33 15.10 11.50
N LYS A 246 -9.75 16.32 11.47
CA LYS A 246 -9.97 17.29 10.39
C LYS A 246 -9.54 16.75 9.01
N PRO A 247 -8.36 16.11 8.84
CA PRO A 247 -8.00 15.48 7.57
C PRO A 247 -9.04 14.46 7.08
N PHE A 248 -9.51 13.57 7.96
CA PHE A 248 -10.53 12.59 7.60
C PHE A 248 -11.84 13.24 7.16
N MET A 249 -12.32 14.24 7.91
CA MET A 249 -13.58 14.91 7.56
C MET A 249 -13.53 15.68 6.25
N LYS A 250 -12.37 16.22 5.87
CA LYS A 250 -12.17 16.80 4.53
C LYS A 250 -12.30 15.74 3.44
N LEU A 251 -11.72 14.55 3.66
CA LEU A 251 -11.81 13.43 2.74
C LEU A 251 -13.26 12.96 2.55
N CYS A 252 -13.99 12.77 3.66
CA CYS A 252 -15.40 12.41 3.63
C CYS A 252 -16.26 13.49 2.99
N GLY A 253 -16.02 14.77 3.29
CA GLY A 253 -16.76 15.89 2.70
C GLY A 253 -16.55 15.99 1.18
N ALA A 254 -15.29 15.87 0.71
CA ALA A 254 -14.99 15.87 -0.72
C ALA A 254 -15.64 14.67 -1.43
N THR A 255 -15.59 13.49 -0.81
CA THR A 255 -16.25 12.29 -1.33
C THR A 255 -17.75 12.46 -1.44
N PHE A 256 -18.36 12.96 -0.37
CA PHE A 256 -19.80 13.22 -0.33
C PHE A 256 -20.20 14.17 -1.45
N LEU A 257 -19.46 15.25 -1.68
CA LEU A 257 -19.77 16.24 -2.71
C LEU A 257 -19.63 15.68 -4.14
N VAL A 258 -18.50 15.03 -4.46
CA VAL A 258 -18.26 14.51 -5.81
C VAL A 258 -19.21 13.36 -6.14
N PHE A 259 -19.33 12.38 -5.23
CA PHE A 259 -20.16 11.20 -5.46
C PHE A 259 -21.64 11.58 -5.55
N ASN A 260 -22.15 12.36 -4.61
CA ASN A 260 -23.57 12.70 -4.60
C ASN A 260 -23.94 13.72 -5.67
N GLY A 261 -23.03 14.63 -6.04
CA GLY A 261 -23.22 15.50 -7.20
C GLY A 261 -23.44 14.72 -8.48
N PHE A 262 -22.64 13.68 -8.71
CA PHE A 262 -22.83 12.75 -9.83
C PHE A 262 -24.14 11.96 -9.68
N GLN A 263 -24.41 11.37 -8.51
CA GLN A 263 -25.61 10.53 -8.31
C GLN A 263 -26.93 11.30 -8.46
N LEU A 264 -26.95 12.58 -8.10
CA LEU A 264 -28.14 13.43 -8.25
C LEU A 264 -28.62 13.54 -9.70
N VAL A 265 -27.69 13.50 -10.65
CA VAL A 265 -27.95 13.74 -12.08
C VAL A 265 -27.70 12.52 -12.95
N ALA A 266 -27.28 11.38 -12.37
CA ALA A 266 -26.89 10.19 -13.12
C ALA A 266 -27.98 9.69 -14.09
N ALA A 267 -29.25 9.83 -13.72
CA ALA A 267 -30.40 9.48 -14.57
C ALA A 267 -30.72 10.54 -15.64
N PHE A 268 -30.30 11.80 -15.46
CA PHE A 268 -30.71 12.91 -16.33
C PHE A 268 -30.09 12.81 -17.71
N SER A 269 -28.87 12.27 -17.83
CA SER A 269 -28.22 12.07 -19.12
C SER A 269 -29.06 11.18 -20.05
N VAL A 270 -29.78 10.18 -19.53
CA VAL A 270 -30.70 9.36 -20.33
C VAL A 270 -31.89 10.19 -20.81
N PHE A 271 -32.50 10.98 -19.91
CA PHE A 271 -33.63 11.83 -20.26
C PHE A 271 -33.26 12.93 -21.27
N ILE A 272 -32.07 13.52 -21.15
CA ILE A 272 -31.58 14.52 -22.12
C ILE A 272 -31.40 13.86 -23.49
N ILE A 273 -30.79 12.68 -23.57
CA ILE A 273 -30.62 12.00 -24.87
C ILE A 273 -31.99 11.73 -25.51
N VAL A 274 -32.94 11.18 -24.77
CA VAL A 274 -34.24 10.81 -25.35
C VAL A 274 -35.13 12.02 -25.64
N PHE A 275 -35.32 12.90 -24.65
CA PHE A 275 -36.31 13.98 -24.75
C PHE A 275 -35.77 15.27 -25.38
N TYR A 276 -34.45 15.51 -25.36
CA TYR A 276 -33.85 16.71 -25.96
C TYR A 276 -33.26 16.42 -27.34
N ILE A 277 -32.43 15.39 -27.49
CA ILE A 277 -31.74 15.10 -28.76
C ILE A 277 -32.70 14.44 -29.76
N TYR A 278 -33.57 13.55 -29.28
CA TYR A 278 -34.49 12.77 -30.12
C TYR A 278 -35.97 13.11 -29.90
N GLU A 279 -36.25 14.31 -29.41
CA GLU A 279 -37.62 14.88 -29.32
C GLU A 279 -38.64 13.96 -28.63
N GLY A 280 -38.21 13.21 -27.61
CA GLY A 280 -39.07 12.32 -26.82
C GLY A 280 -39.29 10.94 -27.45
N SER A 281 -38.70 10.66 -28.61
CA SER A 281 -38.83 9.37 -29.29
C SER A 281 -37.80 8.36 -28.80
N TRP A 282 -38.25 7.41 -27.98
CA TRP A 282 -37.44 6.25 -27.57
C TRP A 282 -37.00 5.38 -28.74
N ALA A 283 -37.82 5.31 -29.80
CA ALA A 283 -37.49 4.55 -31.01
C ALA A 283 -36.32 5.18 -31.77
N LEU A 284 -36.33 6.52 -31.95
CA LEU A 284 -35.24 7.23 -32.61
C LEU A 284 -33.97 7.28 -31.74
N ALA A 285 -34.14 7.41 -30.42
CA ALA A 285 -33.02 7.35 -29.49
C ALA A 285 -32.33 5.98 -29.49
N GLY A 286 -33.07 4.90 -29.78
CA GLY A 286 -32.54 3.55 -29.96
C GLY A 286 -31.57 3.12 -28.86
N THR A 287 -30.36 2.74 -29.25
CA THR A 287 -29.32 2.23 -28.34
C THR A 287 -28.38 3.32 -27.79
N TRP A 288 -28.55 4.58 -28.20
CA TRP A 288 -27.63 5.68 -27.86
C TRP A 288 -27.47 5.95 -26.35
N PRO A 289 -28.53 5.94 -25.52
CA PRO A 289 -28.38 6.08 -24.06
C PRO A 289 -27.57 4.94 -23.41
N ALA A 290 -27.68 3.72 -23.94
CA ALA A 290 -26.91 2.58 -23.46
C ALA A 290 -25.42 2.75 -23.84
N TRP A 291 -25.13 3.08 -25.10
CA TRP A 291 -23.78 3.36 -25.57
C TRP A 291 -23.09 4.49 -24.80
N PHE A 292 -23.80 5.57 -24.49
CA PHE A 292 -23.27 6.67 -23.68
C PHE A 292 -22.74 6.19 -22.32
N ASN A 293 -23.55 5.40 -21.60
CA ASN A 293 -23.16 4.88 -20.28
C ASN A 293 -22.10 3.77 -20.37
N THR A 294 -22.20 2.88 -21.36
CA THR A 294 -21.20 1.83 -21.59
C THR A 294 -19.83 2.42 -21.91
N LEU A 295 -19.75 3.41 -22.81
CA LEU A 295 -18.49 4.08 -23.11
C LEU A 295 -17.94 4.85 -21.91
N ASN A 296 -18.79 5.49 -21.11
CA ASN A 296 -18.38 6.09 -19.85
C ASN A 296 -17.75 5.07 -18.89
N ALA A 297 -18.36 3.90 -18.72
CA ALA A 297 -17.80 2.84 -17.88
C ALA A 297 -16.48 2.28 -18.44
N VAL A 298 -16.38 2.06 -19.75
CA VAL A 298 -15.16 1.58 -20.43
C VAL A 298 -14.01 2.59 -20.28
N ILE A 299 -14.26 3.86 -20.59
CA ILE A 299 -13.26 4.93 -20.48
C ILE A 299 -12.82 5.09 -19.02
N THR A 300 -13.76 5.05 -18.08
CA THR A 300 -13.44 5.11 -16.64
C THR A 300 -12.52 3.95 -16.24
N ALA A 301 -12.90 2.71 -16.59
CA ALA A 301 -12.18 1.51 -16.17
C ALA A 301 -10.79 1.37 -16.77
N PHE A 302 -10.66 1.59 -18.09
CA PHE A 302 -9.45 1.23 -18.83
C PHE A 302 -8.55 2.41 -19.19
N ILE A 303 -9.04 3.65 -19.12
CA ILE A 303 -8.26 4.85 -19.48
C ILE A 303 -8.04 5.72 -18.24
N VAL A 304 -9.11 6.16 -17.59
CA VAL A 304 -9.06 7.14 -16.51
C VAL A 304 -8.38 6.58 -15.26
N ILE A 305 -8.81 5.41 -14.76
CA ILE A 305 -8.21 4.81 -13.55
C ILE A 305 -6.69 4.61 -13.70
N PRO A 306 -6.16 4.03 -14.82
CA PRO A 306 -4.72 3.94 -15.04
C PRO A 306 -4.00 5.29 -15.10
N ILE A 307 -4.58 6.30 -15.75
CA ILE A 307 -3.98 7.65 -15.83
C ILE A 307 -3.90 8.26 -14.43
N ILE A 308 -4.97 8.17 -13.65
CA ILE A 308 -5.02 8.71 -12.29
C ILE A 308 -4.03 7.99 -11.38
N SER A 309 -3.91 6.67 -11.50
CA SER A 309 -2.92 5.89 -10.76
C SER A 309 -1.48 6.34 -11.07
N LYS A 310 -1.14 6.53 -12.36
CA LYS A 310 0.15 7.07 -12.79
C LYS A 310 0.38 8.51 -12.33
N MET A 311 -0.68 9.33 -12.32
CA MET A 311 -0.60 10.70 -11.84
C MET A 311 -0.32 10.73 -10.33
N ALA A 312 -1.01 9.91 -9.55
CA ALA A 312 -0.84 9.82 -8.09
C ALA A 312 0.58 9.41 -7.68
N THR A 313 1.23 8.52 -8.42
CA THR A 313 2.61 8.13 -8.14
C THR A 313 3.62 9.22 -8.51
N LYS A 314 3.34 10.07 -9.51
CA LYS A 314 4.26 11.10 -9.99
C LYS A 314 4.15 12.43 -9.24
N ILE A 315 2.92 12.92 -9.01
CA ILE A 315 2.66 14.24 -8.42
C ILE A 315 2.06 14.17 -7.00
N GLY A 316 1.86 12.97 -6.46
CA GLY A 316 1.26 12.72 -5.15
C GLY A 316 -0.28 12.64 -5.20
N LYS A 317 -0.85 11.88 -4.25
CA LYS A 317 -2.29 11.55 -4.20
C LYS A 317 -3.20 12.78 -4.10
N ARG A 318 -2.86 13.76 -3.25
CA ARG A 318 -3.63 15.01 -3.09
C ARG A 318 -3.72 15.79 -4.41
N ASN A 319 -2.59 16.00 -5.09
CA ASN A 319 -2.57 16.79 -6.32
C ASN A 319 -3.25 16.05 -7.46
N ALA A 320 -3.07 14.72 -7.53
CA ALA A 320 -3.79 13.89 -8.48
C ALA A 320 -5.31 14.00 -8.30
N PHE A 321 -5.81 14.03 -7.07
CA PHE A 321 -7.23 14.26 -6.81
C PHE A 321 -7.68 15.64 -7.32
N LEU A 322 -6.97 16.71 -6.96
CA LEU A 322 -7.31 18.07 -7.38
C LEU A 322 -7.34 18.23 -8.91
N VAL A 323 -6.33 17.71 -9.61
CA VAL A 323 -6.28 17.75 -11.08
C VAL A 323 -7.44 16.94 -11.68
N SER A 324 -7.72 15.75 -11.14
CA SER A 324 -8.85 14.93 -11.61
C SER A 324 -10.19 15.63 -11.41
N THR A 325 -10.42 16.26 -10.26
CA THR A 325 -11.64 17.03 -10.00
C THR A 325 -11.75 18.23 -10.93
N PHE A 326 -10.65 18.96 -11.18
CA PHE A 326 -10.66 20.08 -12.12
C PHE A 326 -11.00 19.65 -13.55
N ILE A 327 -10.38 18.58 -14.04
CA ILE A 327 -10.70 17.98 -15.35
C ILE A 327 -12.18 17.60 -15.41
N SER A 328 -12.72 17.05 -14.32
CA SER A 328 -14.14 16.67 -14.27
C SER A 328 -15.09 17.85 -14.39
N ILE A 329 -14.76 19.00 -13.79
CA ILE A 329 -15.55 20.25 -13.90
C ILE A 329 -15.59 20.71 -15.36
N VAL A 330 -14.45 20.69 -16.05
CA VAL A 330 -14.38 21.01 -17.49
C VAL A 330 -15.26 20.04 -18.29
N GLY A 331 -15.19 18.74 -17.97
CA GLY A 331 -16.04 17.73 -18.59
C GLY A 331 -17.54 17.99 -18.40
N TYR A 332 -17.98 18.34 -17.20
CA TYR A 332 -19.39 18.68 -16.96
C TYR A 332 -19.82 19.91 -17.75
N ILE A 333 -19.00 20.97 -17.79
CA ILE A 333 -19.29 22.18 -18.58
C ILE A 333 -19.41 21.84 -20.07
N LEU A 334 -18.56 20.96 -20.60
CA LEU A 334 -18.58 20.55 -22.00
C LEU A 334 -19.85 19.77 -22.41
N LYS A 335 -20.58 19.18 -21.46
CA LYS A 335 -21.89 18.55 -21.76
C LYS A 335 -22.89 19.53 -22.35
N TRP A 336 -22.73 20.84 -22.11
CA TRP A 336 -23.58 21.85 -22.75
C TRP A 336 -23.57 21.70 -24.26
N TRP A 337 -22.38 21.73 -24.87
CA TRP A 337 -22.21 21.53 -26.31
C TRP A 337 -22.30 20.07 -26.73
N GLY A 338 -21.94 19.14 -25.83
CA GLY A 338 -22.03 17.70 -26.11
C GLY A 338 -23.46 17.23 -26.41
N PHE A 339 -24.46 17.84 -25.77
CA PHE A 339 -25.87 17.51 -26.00
C PHE A 339 -26.56 18.45 -27.02
N ASP A 340 -25.82 19.31 -27.71
CA ASP A 340 -26.39 20.22 -28.69
C ASP A 340 -26.67 19.51 -30.02
N ALA A 341 -27.95 19.40 -30.39
CA ALA A 341 -28.39 18.66 -31.56
C ALA A 341 -27.98 19.34 -32.88
N GLU A 342 -28.08 20.67 -32.96
CA GLU A 342 -27.73 21.45 -34.16
C GLU A 342 -26.22 21.38 -34.43
N LEU A 343 -25.41 21.56 -33.39
CA LEU A 343 -23.96 21.43 -33.50
C LEU A 343 -23.55 20.01 -33.93
N ASN A 344 -24.27 18.99 -33.45
CA ASN A 344 -24.01 17.60 -33.82
C ASN A 344 -24.36 17.33 -35.29
N GLU A 345 -25.45 17.90 -35.80
CA GLU A 345 -25.80 17.82 -37.22
C GLU A 345 -24.73 18.50 -38.09
N GLN A 346 -24.26 19.69 -37.69
CA GLN A 346 -23.15 20.37 -38.37
C GLN A 346 -21.87 19.53 -38.36
N PHE A 347 -21.56 18.86 -37.25
CA PHE A 347 -20.40 17.97 -37.15
C PHE A 347 -20.53 16.76 -38.09
N ASN A 348 -21.71 16.15 -38.19
CA ASN A 348 -21.97 15.02 -39.09
C ASN A 348 -21.74 15.37 -40.57
N GLN A 349 -21.90 16.65 -40.94
CA GLN A 349 -21.65 17.13 -42.30
C GLN A 349 -20.17 17.41 -42.61
N THR A 350 -19.28 17.39 -41.61
CA THR A 350 -17.83 17.57 -41.82
C THR A 350 -17.18 16.31 -42.41
N GLU A 351 -16.05 16.47 -43.10
CA GLU A 351 -15.27 15.31 -43.63
C GLU A 351 -14.93 14.30 -42.52
N LEU A 352 -14.56 14.79 -41.33
CA LEU A 352 -14.27 13.95 -40.18
C LEU A 352 -15.52 13.21 -39.68
N GLY A 353 -16.65 13.91 -39.54
CA GLY A 353 -17.92 13.32 -39.12
C GLY A 353 -18.39 12.23 -40.08
N MET A 354 -18.38 12.50 -41.39
CA MET A 354 -18.71 11.52 -42.42
C MET A 354 -17.78 10.30 -42.38
N SER A 355 -16.47 10.51 -42.21
CA SER A 355 -15.50 9.40 -42.10
C SER A 355 -15.76 8.53 -40.87
N LEU A 356 -16.08 9.13 -39.72
CA LEU A 356 -16.39 8.39 -38.49
C LEU A 356 -17.69 7.60 -38.64
N THR A 357 -18.74 8.22 -39.19
CA THR A 357 -20.03 7.59 -39.42
C THR A 357 -19.91 6.42 -40.41
N ASN A 358 -19.20 6.59 -41.53
CA ASN A 358 -18.97 5.51 -42.50
C ASN A 358 -18.14 4.36 -41.89
N GLY A 359 -17.14 4.68 -41.06
CA GLY A 359 -16.37 3.67 -40.35
C GLY A 359 -17.21 2.88 -39.37
N LEU A 360 -18.08 3.54 -38.60
CA LEU A 360 -19.02 2.90 -37.68
C LEU A 360 -20.02 2.02 -38.44
N ALA A 361 -20.59 2.54 -39.53
CA ALA A 361 -21.50 1.81 -40.41
C ALA A 361 -20.85 0.50 -40.89
N THR A 362 -19.63 0.58 -41.42
CA THR A 362 -18.88 -0.60 -41.91
C THR A 362 -18.71 -1.68 -40.83
N ILE A 363 -18.47 -1.26 -39.58
CA ILE A 363 -18.31 -2.21 -38.46
C ILE A 363 -19.64 -2.88 -38.14
N PHE A 364 -20.73 -2.10 -38.02
CA PHE A 364 -22.03 -2.65 -37.68
C PHE A 364 -22.67 -3.42 -38.82
N ASP A 365 -22.48 -3.04 -40.09
CA ASP A 365 -22.90 -3.84 -41.25
C ASP A 365 -22.25 -5.22 -41.27
N ALA A 366 -21.01 -5.33 -40.78
CA ALA A 366 -20.31 -6.61 -40.65
C ALA A 366 -20.79 -7.46 -39.46
N ILE A 367 -21.26 -6.83 -38.38
CA ILE A 367 -21.60 -7.50 -37.12
C ILE A 367 -23.11 -7.74 -36.98
N ASN A 368 -23.96 -6.88 -37.53
CA ASN A 368 -25.42 -6.95 -37.48
C ASN A 368 -25.97 -8.31 -37.93
N PRO A 369 -25.51 -8.93 -39.04
CA PRO A 369 -25.98 -10.27 -39.42
C PRO A 369 -25.71 -11.34 -38.36
N PHE A 370 -24.59 -11.22 -37.63
CA PHE A 370 -24.31 -12.11 -36.50
C PHE A 370 -25.22 -11.80 -35.31
N LEU A 371 -25.42 -10.53 -34.96
CA LEU A 371 -26.33 -10.11 -33.88
C LEU A 371 -27.75 -10.60 -34.14
N ASP A 372 -28.24 -10.48 -35.37
CA ASP A 372 -29.54 -10.97 -35.80
C ASP A 372 -29.63 -12.50 -35.62
N SER A 373 -28.57 -13.23 -36.01
CA SER A 373 -28.52 -14.69 -35.88
C SER A 373 -28.58 -15.21 -34.44
N VAL A 374 -28.14 -14.41 -33.47
CA VAL A 374 -28.15 -14.76 -32.03
C VAL A 374 -29.27 -14.07 -31.25
N GLY A 375 -30.18 -13.34 -31.92
CA GLY A 375 -31.27 -12.60 -31.28
C GLY A 375 -30.81 -11.41 -30.44
N MET A 376 -29.69 -10.79 -30.81
CA MET A 376 -29.13 -9.59 -30.16
C MET A 376 -29.30 -8.33 -31.02
N THR A 377 -30.42 -8.23 -31.74
CA THR A 377 -30.80 -7.05 -32.53
C THR A 377 -30.82 -5.77 -31.69
N TRP A 378 -31.16 -5.87 -30.41
CA TRP A 378 -31.12 -4.77 -29.44
C TRP A 378 -29.73 -4.14 -29.22
N PHE A 379 -28.64 -4.76 -29.69
CA PHE A 379 -27.27 -4.23 -29.63
C PHE A 379 -26.84 -3.47 -30.90
N SER A 380 -27.66 -3.48 -31.95
CA SER A 380 -27.32 -2.86 -33.23
C SER A 380 -27.23 -1.33 -33.13
N ILE A 381 -26.57 -0.73 -34.12
CA ILE A 381 -26.57 0.71 -34.34
C ILE A 381 -27.09 0.96 -35.76
N GLU A 382 -28.09 1.83 -35.85
CA GLU A 382 -28.56 2.38 -37.11
C GLU A 382 -27.95 3.76 -37.30
N VAL A 383 -27.12 3.92 -38.34
CA VAL A 383 -26.43 5.18 -38.66
C VAL A 383 -27.24 6.10 -39.58
N GLU A 384 -28.38 5.63 -40.10
CA GLU A 384 -29.17 6.34 -41.11
C GLU A 384 -29.67 7.71 -40.65
N ASN A 385 -29.99 7.85 -39.36
CA ASN A 385 -30.47 9.10 -38.75
C ASN A 385 -29.33 10.00 -38.24
N GLY A 386 -28.08 9.70 -38.60
CA GLY A 386 -26.90 10.39 -38.09
C GLY A 386 -26.48 9.90 -36.69
N VAL A 387 -25.21 10.13 -36.35
CA VAL A 387 -24.63 9.66 -35.08
C VAL A 387 -24.47 10.86 -34.12
N PRO A 388 -24.86 10.74 -32.84
CA PRO A 388 -24.66 11.79 -31.84
C PRO A 388 -23.21 11.84 -31.32
N TRP A 389 -22.23 12.08 -32.21
CA TRP A 389 -20.81 12.06 -31.85
C TRP A 389 -20.44 13.01 -30.70
N LEU A 390 -21.06 14.19 -30.65
CA LEU A 390 -20.68 15.23 -29.69
C LEU A 390 -20.96 14.84 -28.24
N MET A 391 -21.96 14.00 -27.99
CA MET A 391 -22.30 13.61 -26.61
C MET A 391 -21.20 12.77 -25.96
N PHE A 392 -20.32 12.15 -26.74
CA PHE A 392 -19.21 11.34 -26.22
C PHE A 392 -17.97 12.17 -25.87
N ILE A 393 -17.82 13.39 -26.39
CA ILE A 393 -16.65 14.25 -26.16
C ILE A 393 -16.44 14.60 -24.67
N PRO A 394 -17.48 14.90 -23.87
CA PRO A 394 -17.33 15.17 -22.45
C PRO A 394 -16.86 13.96 -21.62
N ILE A 395 -17.11 12.73 -22.08
CA ILE A 395 -16.93 11.49 -21.29
C ILE A 395 -15.50 11.32 -20.77
N PRO A 396 -14.44 11.41 -21.59
CA PRO A 396 -13.06 11.27 -21.11
C PRO A 396 -12.67 12.30 -20.05
N LEU A 397 -13.41 13.40 -19.90
CA LEU A 397 -13.10 14.47 -18.95
C LEU A 397 -13.94 14.34 -17.68
N PHE A 398 -15.27 14.22 -17.77
CA PHE A 398 -16.10 14.13 -16.56
C PHE A 398 -15.88 12.81 -15.79
N ALA A 399 -15.49 11.73 -16.49
CA ALA A 399 -15.12 10.44 -15.87
C ALA A 399 -13.97 10.56 -14.85
N PHE A 400 -13.10 11.57 -14.94
CA PHE A 400 -12.05 11.82 -13.94
C PHE A 400 -12.59 12.10 -12.53
N GLY A 401 -13.83 12.59 -12.40
CA GLY A 401 -14.42 12.87 -11.09
C GLY A 401 -14.62 11.57 -10.30
N MET A 402 -15.37 10.64 -10.88
CA MET A 402 -15.67 9.33 -10.28
C MET A 402 -14.44 8.42 -10.26
N GLY A 403 -13.65 8.39 -11.34
CA GLY A 403 -12.41 7.65 -11.40
C GLY A 403 -11.40 8.11 -10.35
N GLY A 404 -11.25 9.42 -10.16
CA GLY A 404 -10.36 10.03 -9.17
C GLY A 404 -10.79 9.73 -7.74
N LEU A 405 -12.10 9.80 -7.49
CA LEU A 405 -12.68 9.49 -6.20
C LEU A 405 -12.38 8.04 -5.78
N PHE A 406 -12.81 7.05 -6.58
CA PHE A 406 -12.69 5.65 -6.17
C PHE A 406 -11.26 5.10 -6.23
N THR A 407 -10.39 5.70 -7.05
CA THR A 407 -8.98 5.28 -7.13
C THR A 407 -8.16 5.80 -5.95
N LEU A 408 -8.37 7.06 -5.54
CA LEU A 408 -7.46 7.72 -4.60
C LEU A 408 -7.96 7.65 -3.15
N MET A 409 -9.27 7.75 -2.91
CA MET A 409 -9.81 7.95 -1.56
C MET A 409 -9.44 6.83 -0.59
N MET A 410 -9.48 5.56 -1.03
CA MET A 410 -9.12 4.43 -0.16
C MET A 410 -7.65 4.51 0.30
N SER A 411 -6.74 4.91 -0.59
CA SER A 411 -5.33 5.07 -0.24
C SER A 411 -5.09 6.29 0.65
N MET A 412 -5.87 7.36 0.50
CA MET A 412 -5.77 8.57 1.32
C MET A 412 -6.35 8.34 2.72
N THR A 413 -7.39 7.51 2.86
CA THR A 413 -7.90 7.08 4.17
C THR A 413 -6.82 6.35 4.98
N ALA A 414 -6.00 5.52 4.32
CA ALA A 414 -4.88 4.85 4.98
C ALA A 414 -3.83 5.85 5.49
N ASP A 415 -3.51 6.90 4.72
CA ASP A 415 -2.59 7.97 5.16
C ASP A 415 -3.10 8.69 6.41
N VAL A 416 -4.42 8.90 6.50
CA VAL A 416 -5.06 9.50 7.67
C VAL A 416 -5.02 8.57 8.87
N CYS A 417 -5.13 7.25 8.66
CA CYS A 417 -4.98 6.26 9.73
C CYS A 417 -3.55 6.26 10.29
N ASP A 418 -2.54 6.39 9.43
CA ASP A 418 -1.15 6.50 9.86
C ASP A 418 -0.91 7.80 10.65
N LEU A 419 -1.50 8.92 10.23
CA LEU A 419 -1.46 10.16 11.00
C LEU A 419 -2.12 9.99 12.39
N ASP A 420 -3.30 9.38 12.44
CA ASP A 420 -4.04 9.15 13.70
C ASP A 420 -3.27 8.24 14.65
N GLU A 421 -2.61 7.20 14.13
CA GLU A 421 -1.72 6.32 14.90
C GLU A 421 -0.53 7.10 15.49
N LEU A 422 0.06 8.01 14.70
CA LEU A 422 1.18 8.83 15.16
C LEU A 422 0.76 9.82 16.26
N GLU A 423 -0.33 10.57 16.05
CA GLU A 423 -0.80 11.62 16.96
C GLU A 423 -1.41 11.05 18.25
N ASN A 424 -2.20 9.98 18.15
CA ASN A 424 -2.96 9.46 19.29
C ASN A 424 -2.35 8.21 19.94
N GLY A 425 -1.34 7.59 19.32
CA GLY A 425 -0.64 6.43 19.88
C GLY A 425 -1.47 5.17 20.06
N MET A 426 -2.68 5.13 19.48
CA MET A 426 -3.57 3.97 19.48
C MET A 426 -3.24 3.04 18.30
N PRO A 427 -3.51 1.73 18.41
CA PRO A 427 -3.31 0.80 17.30
C PRO A 427 -4.12 1.22 16.06
N ARG A 428 -3.55 0.97 14.88
CA ARG A 428 -4.08 1.33 13.56
C ARG A 428 -5.57 0.94 13.40
N LYS A 429 -6.46 1.92 13.21
CA LYS A 429 -7.93 1.76 13.14
C LYS A 429 -8.49 1.81 11.72
N GLU A 430 -7.83 1.19 10.75
CA GLU A 430 -8.26 1.23 9.34
C GLU A 430 -9.69 0.76 9.13
N GLY A 431 -10.08 -0.35 9.77
CA GLY A 431 -11.45 -0.88 9.66
C GLY A 431 -12.52 0.10 10.15
N THR A 432 -12.24 0.84 11.23
CA THR A 432 -13.17 1.84 11.77
C THR A 432 -13.31 3.05 10.85
N PHE A 433 -12.19 3.61 10.37
CA PHE A 433 -12.20 4.74 9.43
C PHE A 433 -12.89 4.35 8.12
N GLY A 434 -12.62 3.16 7.60
CA GLY A 434 -13.28 2.61 6.41
C GLY A 434 -14.79 2.43 6.60
N ALA A 435 -15.24 1.87 7.73
CA ALA A 435 -16.66 1.69 8.02
C ALA A 435 -17.40 3.04 8.10
N ILE A 436 -16.81 4.04 8.75
CA ILE A 436 -17.40 5.39 8.85
C ILE A 436 -17.46 6.06 7.48
N TYR A 437 -16.40 5.93 6.68
CA TYR A 437 -16.34 6.47 5.32
C TYR A 437 -17.49 5.92 4.46
N TRP A 438 -17.65 4.60 4.40
CA TRP A 438 -18.71 3.97 3.60
C TRP A 438 -20.11 4.26 4.12
N TRP A 439 -20.27 4.36 5.44
CA TRP A 439 -21.52 4.80 6.03
C TRP A 439 -21.93 6.20 5.54
N MET A 440 -20.99 7.16 5.53
CA MET A 440 -21.26 8.51 5.03
C MET A 440 -21.61 8.52 3.53
N VAL A 441 -20.95 7.67 2.73
CA VAL A 441 -21.25 7.51 1.31
C VAL A 441 -22.68 6.99 1.10
N LYS A 442 -23.09 5.95 1.82
CA LYS A 442 -24.43 5.35 1.70
C LYS A 442 -25.54 6.30 2.12
N VAL A 443 -25.36 7.00 3.25
CA VAL A 443 -26.32 8.01 3.70
C VAL A 443 -26.42 9.14 2.68
N GLY A 444 -25.28 9.61 2.14
CA GLY A 444 -25.28 10.58 1.05
C GLY A 444 -26.03 10.11 -0.17
N GLN A 445 -25.81 8.85 -0.58
CA GLN A 445 -26.49 8.27 -1.74
C GLN A 445 -28.01 8.22 -1.55
N ALA A 446 -28.47 7.85 -0.36
CA ALA A 446 -29.89 7.85 -0.03
C ALA A 446 -30.50 9.26 -0.18
N LEU A 447 -29.81 10.28 0.34
CA LEU A 447 -30.23 11.67 0.22
C LEU A 447 -30.20 12.14 -1.23
N ALA A 448 -29.18 11.76 -2.00
CA ALA A 448 -29.03 12.12 -3.41
C ALA A 448 -30.18 11.56 -4.25
N ILE A 449 -30.55 10.29 -4.05
CA ILE A 449 -31.67 9.67 -4.79
C ILE A 449 -32.99 10.38 -4.48
N ILE A 450 -33.26 10.70 -3.20
CA ILE A 450 -34.47 11.42 -2.80
C ILE A 450 -34.49 12.83 -3.41
N LEU A 451 -33.36 13.54 -3.34
CA LEU A 451 -33.22 14.89 -3.87
C LEU A 451 -33.28 14.93 -5.41
N SER A 452 -32.83 13.89 -6.10
CA SER A 452 -32.94 13.78 -7.56
C SER A 452 -34.40 13.86 -8.03
N GLY A 453 -35.31 13.13 -7.37
CA GLY A 453 -36.74 13.22 -7.66
C GLY A 453 -37.34 14.62 -7.38
N VAL A 454 -36.85 15.30 -6.34
CA VAL A 454 -37.25 16.69 -6.05
C VAL A 454 -36.75 17.65 -7.14
N ILE A 455 -35.52 17.47 -7.64
CA ILE A 455 -34.97 18.28 -8.73
C ILE A 455 -35.81 18.11 -9.99
N LEU A 456 -36.17 16.88 -10.37
CA LEU A 456 -37.05 16.63 -11.52
C LEU A 456 -38.39 17.36 -11.40
N LYS A 457 -38.98 17.35 -10.20
CA LYS A 457 -40.22 18.07 -9.91
C LYS A 457 -40.07 19.59 -10.02
N ILE A 458 -38.94 20.15 -9.56
CA ILE A 458 -38.65 21.60 -9.67
C ILE A 458 -38.43 21.99 -11.12
N VAL A 459 -37.73 21.16 -11.90
CA VAL A 459 -37.52 21.35 -13.34
C VAL A 459 -38.84 21.26 -14.12
N GLY A 460 -39.84 20.56 -13.58
CA GLY A 460 -41.13 20.33 -14.22
C GLY A 460 -41.07 19.27 -15.32
N PHE A 461 -40.14 18.32 -15.22
CA PHE A 461 -40.01 17.22 -16.16
C PHE A 461 -41.07 16.15 -15.92
N ASP A 462 -41.84 15.81 -16.95
CA ASP A 462 -42.85 14.75 -16.91
C ASP A 462 -42.60 13.71 -17.99
N GLN A 463 -42.02 12.58 -17.60
CA GLN A 463 -41.70 11.47 -18.51
C GLN A 463 -42.89 10.90 -19.31
N ASN A 464 -44.14 11.18 -18.89
CA ASN A 464 -45.34 10.70 -19.59
C ASN A 464 -45.71 11.58 -20.79
N ILE A 465 -45.06 12.73 -20.96
CA ILE A 465 -45.30 13.67 -22.05
C ILE A 465 -44.10 13.61 -22.99
N THR A 466 -44.35 13.32 -24.27
CA THR A 466 -43.31 13.32 -25.33
C THR A 466 -42.77 14.71 -25.57
N ASP A 467 -43.66 15.71 -25.69
CA ASP A 467 -43.30 17.10 -25.95
C ASP A 467 -43.07 17.88 -24.66
N GLN A 468 -41.81 17.95 -24.23
CA GLN A 468 -41.40 18.79 -23.09
C GLN A 468 -41.28 20.25 -23.52
N SER A 469 -41.51 21.19 -22.58
CA SER A 469 -41.24 22.59 -22.87
C SER A 469 -39.74 22.85 -23.06
N ILE A 470 -39.38 23.80 -23.93
CA ILE A 470 -37.98 24.20 -24.14
C ILE A 470 -37.33 24.65 -22.82
N GLU A 471 -38.10 25.33 -21.97
CA GLU A 471 -37.66 25.75 -20.64
C GLU A 471 -37.36 24.54 -19.74
N THR A 472 -38.24 23.54 -19.71
CA THR A 472 -38.04 22.29 -18.96
C THR A 472 -36.75 21.60 -19.38
N MET A 473 -36.52 21.42 -20.69
CA MET A 473 -35.32 20.76 -21.19
C MET A 473 -34.04 21.58 -20.96
N THR A 474 -34.14 22.90 -21.05
CA THR A 474 -33.02 23.79 -20.72
C THR A 474 -32.67 23.69 -19.24
N ASN A 475 -33.66 23.73 -18.35
CA ASN A 475 -33.46 23.60 -16.90
C ASN A 475 -32.92 22.22 -16.52
N LEU A 476 -33.35 21.15 -17.21
CA LEU A 476 -32.81 19.80 -17.01
C LEU A 476 -31.32 19.72 -17.38
N ARG A 477 -30.92 20.29 -18.52
CA ARG A 477 -29.50 20.38 -18.94
C ARG A 477 -28.68 21.23 -17.97
N ILE A 478 -29.22 22.36 -17.52
CA ILE A 478 -28.58 23.21 -16.50
C ILE A 478 -28.36 22.40 -15.21
N ALA A 479 -29.37 21.65 -14.76
CA ALA A 479 -29.25 20.81 -13.57
C ALA A 479 -28.18 19.71 -13.73
N ASP A 480 -28.14 19.00 -14.88
CA ASP A 480 -27.15 17.94 -15.18
C ASP A 480 -25.71 18.46 -15.20
N ILE A 481 -25.50 19.76 -15.45
CA ILE A 481 -24.18 20.38 -15.54
C ILE A 481 -23.79 21.09 -14.24
N VAL A 482 -24.65 21.99 -13.76
CA VAL A 482 -24.34 22.89 -12.64
C VAL A 482 -24.25 22.14 -11.32
N VAL A 483 -25.12 21.15 -11.09
CA VAL A 483 -25.11 20.37 -9.84
C VAL A 483 -23.78 19.66 -9.65
N PRO A 484 -23.32 18.77 -10.55
CA PRO A 484 -22.04 18.08 -10.35
C PRO A 484 -20.83 19.01 -10.47
N ALA A 485 -20.86 20.03 -11.34
CA ALA A 485 -19.74 20.98 -11.46
C ALA A 485 -19.56 21.80 -10.18
N SER A 486 -20.65 22.27 -9.56
CA SER A 486 -20.61 23.04 -8.31
C SER A 486 -20.17 22.20 -7.13
N THR A 487 -20.68 20.96 -6.98
CA THR A 487 -20.24 20.08 -5.89
C THR A 487 -18.78 19.65 -6.07
N ALA A 488 -18.33 19.40 -7.32
CA ALA A 488 -16.92 19.14 -7.61
C ALA A 488 -16.03 20.36 -7.30
N ALA A 489 -16.47 21.58 -7.62
CA ALA A 489 -15.75 22.81 -7.27
C ALA A 489 -15.65 23.00 -5.74
N LEU A 490 -16.73 22.72 -5.00
CA LEU A 490 -16.70 22.72 -3.53
C LEU A 490 -15.74 21.65 -2.98
N ALA A 491 -15.75 20.45 -3.55
CA ALA A 491 -14.82 19.37 -3.17
C ALA A 491 -13.36 19.76 -3.43
N PHE A 492 -13.10 20.44 -4.55
CA PHE A 492 -11.79 20.99 -4.89
C PHE A 492 -11.33 22.01 -3.84
N ILE A 493 -12.19 22.94 -3.42
CA ILE A 493 -11.88 23.92 -2.37
C ILE A 493 -11.60 23.24 -1.03
N VAL A 494 -12.38 22.22 -0.66
CA VAL A 494 -12.18 21.45 0.58
C VAL A 494 -10.81 20.75 0.57
N MET A 495 -10.45 20.13 -0.56
CA MET A 495 -9.19 19.39 -0.71
C MET A 495 -7.98 20.29 -0.97
N TRP A 496 -8.18 21.52 -1.44
CA TRP A 496 -7.10 22.49 -1.59
C TRP A 496 -6.43 22.77 -0.25
N LYS A 497 -7.21 22.85 0.84
CA LYS A 497 -6.71 23.03 2.21
C LYS A 497 -6.31 21.71 2.90
N TYR A 498 -6.17 20.61 2.16
CA TYR A 498 -5.77 19.31 2.72
C TYR A 498 -4.25 19.30 2.97
N ASN A 499 -3.85 18.98 4.20
CA ASN A 499 -2.47 19.19 4.68
C ASN A 499 -1.58 17.92 4.67
N LEU A 500 -2.07 16.80 4.13
CA LEU A 500 -1.30 15.58 3.96
C LEU A 500 -0.82 15.49 2.50
N ASP A 501 0.37 16.02 2.25
CA ASP A 501 1.10 15.83 1.00
C ASP A 501 2.06 14.62 1.08
N GLU A 502 2.66 14.27 -0.04
CA GLU A 502 3.51 13.08 -0.16
C GLU A 502 4.73 13.12 0.79
N ASN A 503 5.32 14.30 0.99
CA ASN A 503 6.47 14.47 1.88
C ASN A 503 6.08 14.25 3.34
N ARG A 504 4.93 14.80 3.75
CA ARG A 504 4.40 14.60 5.10
C ARG A 504 4.01 13.14 5.35
N VAL A 505 3.37 12.48 4.39
CA VAL A 505 3.01 11.06 4.49
C VAL A 505 4.26 10.20 4.65
N LYS A 506 5.32 10.44 3.85
CA LYS A 506 6.62 9.77 4.01
C LYS A 506 7.24 10.02 5.38
N GLY A 507 7.18 11.26 5.88
CA GLY A 507 7.67 11.62 7.21
C GLY A 507 6.94 10.87 8.34
N ILE A 508 5.61 10.78 8.25
CA ILE A 508 4.78 10.01 9.21
C ILE A 508 5.15 8.53 9.16
N GLY A 509 5.31 7.96 7.95
CA GLY A 509 5.74 6.58 7.77
C GLY A 509 7.11 6.30 8.41
N LYS A 510 8.09 7.20 8.23
CA LYS A 510 9.41 7.10 8.89
C LYS A 510 9.27 7.17 10.42
N ALA A 511 8.51 8.14 10.96
CA ALA A 511 8.30 8.30 12.40
C ALA A 511 7.61 7.09 13.04
N LEU A 512 6.62 6.50 12.36
CA LEU A 512 5.95 5.28 12.82
C LEU A 512 6.87 4.07 12.78
N LYS A 513 7.72 3.93 11.75
CA LYS A 513 8.74 2.86 11.71
C LYS A 513 9.69 2.98 12.90
N LEU A 514 10.20 4.18 13.18
CA LEU A 514 11.06 4.45 14.34
C LEU A 514 10.35 4.09 15.67
N ARG A 515 9.06 4.41 15.80
CA ARG A 515 8.26 4.08 17.00
C ARG A 515 7.97 2.58 17.14
N LYS A 516 7.75 1.88 16.01
CA LYS A 516 7.42 0.45 15.96
C LYS A 516 8.65 -0.45 16.02
N ALA A 517 9.82 0.10 15.75
CA ALA A 517 11.07 -0.54 16.09
C ALA A 517 11.15 -0.68 17.61
N LYS A 518 10.60 -1.78 18.11
CA LYS A 518 10.87 -2.24 19.47
C LYS A 518 12.40 -2.26 19.62
N PRO A 519 12.97 -1.85 20.77
CA PRO A 519 14.30 -2.32 21.11
C PRO A 519 14.18 -3.85 21.07
N GLY A 520 14.85 -4.47 20.09
CA GLY A 520 14.88 -5.92 20.00
C GLY A 520 15.42 -6.44 21.33
N LYS A 521 14.99 -7.64 21.74
CA LYS A 521 15.88 -8.43 22.60
C LYS A 521 17.23 -8.48 21.86
N PRO A 522 18.38 -8.23 22.50
CA PRO A 522 19.66 -8.28 21.84
C PRO A 522 19.90 -9.73 21.40
N ASN A 523 19.48 -10.07 20.19
CA ASN A 523 19.89 -11.28 19.50
C ASN A 523 21.15 -10.89 18.74
N SER A 524 22.28 -10.83 19.44
CA SER A 524 23.55 -10.93 18.76
C SER A 524 23.60 -12.28 18.05
N PHE A 525 24.05 -12.33 16.80
CA PHE A 525 24.30 -13.60 16.10
C PHE A 525 25.47 -14.38 16.75
N TYR A 526 26.22 -13.74 17.65
CA TYR A 526 27.29 -14.34 18.43
C TYR A 526 26.77 -15.34 19.46
N GLN A 527 27.43 -16.50 19.53
CA GLN A 527 27.17 -17.52 20.53
C GLN A 527 27.84 -17.15 21.87
N THR A 528 27.12 -17.23 22.99
CA THR A 528 27.73 -16.99 24.31
C THR A 528 28.68 -18.12 24.71
N ARG A 529 29.77 -17.79 25.43
CA ARG A 529 30.79 -18.74 25.92
C ARG A 529 31.43 -19.65 24.87
N LYS A 530 31.45 -19.27 23.59
CA LYS A 530 32.02 -20.09 22.51
C LYS A 530 33.50 -20.37 22.74
N LEU A 531 34.28 -19.37 23.17
CA LEU A 531 35.70 -19.56 23.47
C LEU A 531 35.90 -20.57 24.59
N GLN A 532 35.06 -20.53 25.63
CA GLN A 532 35.16 -21.47 26.76
C GLN A 532 34.80 -22.90 26.36
N SER A 533 33.99 -23.09 25.32
CA SER A 533 33.76 -24.41 24.71
C SER A 533 34.95 -24.93 23.91
N LEU A 534 35.84 -24.05 23.44
CA LEU A 534 37.04 -24.37 22.67
C LEU A 534 38.29 -24.56 23.55
N LEU A 535 38.23 -24.14 24.81
CA LEU A 535 39.32 -24.24 25.78
C LEU A 535 39.13 -25.45 26.71
N SER A 536 40.23 -26.12 27.05
CA SER A 536 40.24 -27.25 27.98
C SER A 536 40.27 -26.85 29.46
N ASP A 537 40.71 -25.62 29.76
CA ASP A 537 40.88 -25.08 31.12
C ASP A 537 40.18 -23.72 31.27
N ASP A 538 39.80 -23.36 32.51
CA ASP A 538 39.21 -22.06 32.82
C ASP A 538 40.21 -20.92 32.57
N LEU A 539 39.74 -19.91 31.83
CA LEU A 539 40.52 -18.76 31.42
C LEU A 539 40.80 -17.84 32.63
N LYS A 540 42.07 -17.78 33.06
CA LYS A 540 42.49 -16.91 34.16
C LYS A 540 42.76 -15.49 33.68
N SER A 541 42.53 -14.50 34.56
CA SER A 541 43.00 -13.12 34.33
C SER A 541 44.52 -13.13 34.15
N ASP A 542 45.00 -12.51 33.08
CA ASP A 542 46.42 -12.27 32.87
C ASP A 542 46.62 -10.76 32.74
N ASN A 543 47.09 -10.14 33.81
CA ASN A 543 47.16 -8.69 33.92
C ASN A 543 48.47 -8.11 33.38
N LYS A 544 49.26 -8.89 32.61
CA LYS A 544 50.58 -8.47 32.12
C LYS A 544 50.56 -7.13 31.38
N TYR A 545 49.48 -6.83 30.64
CA TYR A 545 49.32 -5.61 29.85
C TYR A 545 48.19 -4.72 30.36
N ASP A 546 47.52 -5.11 31.44
CA ASP A 546 46.30 -4.46 31.90
C ASP A 546 46.65 -3.37 32.91
N THR A 547 46.11 -2.17 32.70
CA THR A 547 46.17 -1.10 33.68
C THR A 547 45.19 -1.42 34.82
N ASP A 548 45.63 -1.26 36.07
CA ASP A 548 44.75 -1.40 37.23
C ASP A 548 43.85 -0.16 37.38
N PHE A 549 42.54 -0.38 37.29
CA PHE A 549 41.49 0.63 37.46
C PHE A 549 40.74 0.49 38.79
N SER A 550 41.04 -0.51 39.63
CA SER A 550 40.31 -0.78 40.88
C SER A 550 40.40 0.36 41.90
N SER A 551 41.48 1.13 41.86
CA SER A 551 41.76 2.25 42.76
C SER A 551 41.62 3.63 42.09
N LYS A 552 41.28 3.69 40.80
CA LYS A 552 41.21 4.95 40.03
C LYS A 552 39.81 5.56 40.05
N THR A 553 39.76 6.88 40.17
CA THR A 553 38.54 7.67 39.96
C THR A 553 38.16 7.74 38.48
N ILE A 554 36.91 8.10 38.18
CA ILE A 554 36.44 8.25 36.78
C ILE A 554 37.27 9.29 36.02
N ASP A 555 37.67 10.38 36.67
CA ASP A 555 38.48 11.43 36.03
C ASP A 555 39.91 10.96 35.73
N GLU A 556 40.49 10.11 36.58
CA GLU A 556 41.77 9.46 36.30
C GLU A 556 41.65 8.46 35.15
N ALA A 557 40.53 7.74 35.06
CA ALA A 557 40.25 6.83 33.96
C ALA A 557 40.12 7.59 32.62
N ARG A 558 39.42 8.74 32.60
CA ARG A 558 39.32 9.63 31.43
C ARG A 558 40.69 10.18 30.98
N LYS A 559 41.57 10.50 31.93
CA LYS A 559 42.95 10.91 31.62
C LYS A 559 43.74 9.80 30.95
N GLU A 560 43.63 8.55 31.41
CA GLU A 560 44.30 7.40 30.77
C GLU A 560 43.70 7.09 29.39
N PHE A 561 42.39 7.22 29.25
CA PHE A 561 41.70 7.12 27.95
C PHE A 561 42.27 8.13 26.96
N SER A 562 42.25 9.42 27.32
CA SER A 562 42.71 10.51 26.45
C SER A 562 44.18 10.35 26.09
N LYS A 563 45.04 10.00 27.06
CA LYS A 563 46.45 9.70 26.84
C LYS A 563 46.67 8.52 25.89
N THR A 564 45.81 7.51 25.93
CA THR A 564 45.90 6.35 25.03
C THR A 564 45.45 6.72 23.63
N LEU A 565 44.36 7.47 23.50
CA LEU A 565 43.84 7.96 22.23
C LEU A 565 44.82 8.93 21.54
N ASP A 566 45.40 9.88 22.29
CA ASP A 566 46.36 10.87 21.79
C ASP A 566 47.68 10.25 21.31
N LYS A 567 48.06 9.08 21.84
CA LYS A 567 49.21 8.31 21.34
C LYS A 567 48.97 7.68 19.97
N GLY A 568 47.74 7.72 19.48
CA GLY A 568 47.28 7.13 18.23
C GLY A 568 46.99 5.64 18.35
N VAL A 569 45.85 5.23 17.79
CA VAL A 569 45.43 3.83 17.61
C VAL A 569 45.67 3.37 16.17
N HIS A 570 45.75 2.05 15.93
CA HIS A 570 45.98 1.51 14.59
C HIS A 570 44.87 1.96 13.61
N GLY A 571 43.61 1.62 13.91
CA GLY A 571 42.48 1.86 13.02
C GLY A 571 41.12 2.00 13.73
N PHE A 572 40.15 2.63 13.07
CA PHE A 572 38.75 2.63 13.49
C PHE A 572 37.84 2.01 12.43
N CYS A 573 36.79 1.33 12.88
CA CYS A 573 35.63 1.04 12.05
C CYS A 573 34.87 2.35 11.78
N PHE A 574 34.91 2.81 10.53
CA PHE A 574 34.38 4.09 10.12
C PHE A 574 32.98 3.93 9.55
N SER A 575 32.03 4.61 10.18
CA SER A 575 30.66 4.68 9.70
C SER A 575 30.20 6.14 9.56
N PRO A 576 29.77 6.57 8.36
CA PRO A 576 29.43 7.96 8.08
C PRO A 576 27.96 8.35 8.36
N TYR A 577 27.09 7.42 8.78
CA TYR A 577 25.66 7.66 8.96
C TYR A 577 25.35 8.60 10.14
N VAL A 578 24.55 9.64 9.91
CA VAL A 578 24.11 10.58 10.96
C VAL A 578 22.73 10.20 11.53
N ASP A 579 22.33 10.82 12.63
CA ASP A 579 21.05 10.55 13.29
C ASP A 579 19.87 10.70 12.29
N GLY A 580 19.07 9.65 12.14
CA GLY A 580 17.94 9.59 11.20
C GLY A 580 18.28 9.07 9.79
N GLN A 581 19.53 8.68 9.53
CA GLN A 581 19.93 7.90 8.35
C GLN A 581 20.07 6.40 8.69
N ASP A 582 19.82 5.55 7.71
CA ASP A 582 20.00 4.09 7.77
C ASP A 582 20.94 3.59 6.65
N VAL A 583 21.30 2.30 6.65
CA VAL A 583 22.23 1.68 5.68
C VAL A 583 21.81 1.81 4.20
N ASP A 584 20.53 2.05 3.95
CA ASP A 584 19.97 2.21 2.60
C ASP A 584 19.96 3.68 2.11
N ASP A 585 20.23 4.66 2.98
CA ASP A 585 20.22 6.07 2.62
C ASP A 585 21.52 6.49 1.91
N GLU A 586 21.42 7.41 0.94
CA GLU A 586 22.56 7.89 0.17
C GLU A 586 23.44 8.85 0.99
N LEU A 587 24.75 8.58 1.01
CA LEU A 587 25.71 9.35 1.79
C LEU A 587 26.27 10.56 1.04
N SER A 588 26.33 11.71 1.72
CA SER A 588 26.90 12.94 1.15
C SER A 588 28.42 13.05 1.34
N GLU A 589 29.12 13.66 0.38
CA GLU A 589 30.57 13.88 0.50
C GLU A 589 30.93 14.77 1.72
N GLN A 590 30.09 15.75 2.03
CA GLN A 590 30.32 16.69 3.12
C GLN A 590 30.29 16.01 4.50
N GLN A 591 29.36 15.06 4.72
CA GLN A 591 29.27 14.38 6.01
C GLN A 591 30.46 13.45 6.24
N ILE A 592 30.94 12.77 5.19
CA ILE A 592 32.12 11.89 5.26
C ILE A 592 33.36 12.73 5.56
N LYS A 593 33.55 13.86 4.87
CA LYS A 593 34.65 14.80 5.14
C LYS A 593 34.64 15.31 6.57
N ARG A 594 33.46 15.65 7.11
CA ARG A 594 33.29 16.14 8.48
C ARG A 594 33.76 15.10 9.48
N ARG A 595 33.28 13.86 9.37
CA ARG A 595 33.62 12.77 10.31
C ARG A 595 35.07 12.28 10.17
N ILE A 596 35.62 12.20 8.97
CA ILE A 596 37.05 11.86 8.78
C ILE A 596 37.94 12.89 9.46
N LYS A 597 37.59 14.18 9.41
CA LYS A 597 38.35 15.25 10.09
C LYS A 597 38.43 15.03 11.61
N VAL A 598 37.39 14.46 12.22
CA VAL A 598 37.33 14.18 13.67
C VAL A 598 38.28 13.06 14.05
N ILE A 599 38.30 11.96 13.30
CA ILE A 599 39.10 10.77 13.65
C ILE A 599 40.56 10.84 13.19
N LYS A 600 40.84 11.62 12.14
CA LYS A 600 42.17 11.73 11.50
C LYS A 600 43.34 11.94 12.48
N PRO A 601 43.24 12.77 13.54
CA PRO A 601 44.37 12.98 14.45
C PRO A 601 44.80 11.71 15.21
N TYR A 602 43.90 10.74 15.34
CA TYR A 602 44.04 9.61 16.27
C TYR A 602 44.33 8.29 15.58
N THR A 603 44.31 8.22 14.25
CA THR A 603 44.47 6.96 13.52
C THR A 603 45.19 7.11 12.19
N LYS A 604 45.76 6.02 11.69
CA LYS A 604 46.35 5.92 10.34
C LYS A 604 45.53 5.04 9.40
N TRP A 605 44.57 4.28 9.93
CA TRP A 605 43.75 3.36 9.16
C TRP A 605 42.26 3.59 9.41
N ILE A 606 41.46 3.43 8.36
CA ILE A 606 40.01 3.34 8.49
C ILE A 606 39.51 2.07 7.81
N ARG A 607 38.45 1.49 8.37
CA ARG A 607 37.74 0.37 7.77
C ARG A 607 36.31 0.77 7.41
N SER A 608 35.89 0.52 6.17
CA SER A 608 34.52 0.74 5.69
C SER A 608 33.84 -0.59 5.35
N PHE A 609 32.51 -0.59 5.31
CA PHE A 609 31.71 -1.83 5.22
C PHE A 609 31.04 -2.05 3.85
N SER A 610 30.82 -0.99 3.07
CA SER A 610 30.16 -1.00 1.75
C SER A 610 30.93 -0.11 0.77
N CYS A 611 30.68 -0.32 -0.52
CA CYS A 611 31.19 0.43 -1.66
C CYS A 611 30.08 1.09 -2.50
N THR A 612 28.82 1.08 -2.05
CA THR A 612 27.69 1.66 -2.79
C THR A 612 26.94 2.72 -1.97
N ASN A 613 26.00 3.43 -2.63
CA ASN A 613 25.15 4.46 -2.03
C ASN A 613 25.94 5.61 -1.36
N GLY A 614 27.07 6.00 -1.94
CA GLY A 614 27.93 7.07 -1.43
C GLY A 614 29.08 6.58 -0.54
N ASN A 615 29.09 5.29 -0.13
CA ASN A 615 30.21 4.73 0.62
C ASN A 615 31.51 4.68 -0.18
N GLU A 616 31.43 4.65 -1.53
CA GLU A 616 32.59 4.73 -2.43
C GLU A 616 33.41 6.03 -2.27
N LEU A 617 32.82 7.07 -1.69
CA LEU A 617 33.51 8.34 -1.42
C LEU A 617 34.44 8.26 -0.21
N THR A 618 34.20 7.33 0.71
CA THR A 618 34.98 7.14 1.94
C THR A 618 36.47 6.90 1.65
N PRO A 619 36.87 5.88 0.86
CA PRO A 619 38.29 5.65 0.59
C PRO A 619 38.95 6.80 -0.18
N LYS A 620 38.21 7.47 -1.06
CA LYS A 620 38.69 8.65 -1.78
C LYS A 620 39.07 9.78 -0.82
N ILE A 621 38.20 10.10 0.14
CA ILE A 621 38.43 11.18 1.12
C ILE A 621 39.52 10.78 2.14
N ALA A 622 39.59 9.50 2.49
CA ALA A 622 40.61 8.97 3.39
C ALA A 622 42.03 9.11 2.80
N LYS A 623 42.22 8.71 1.53
CA LYS A 623 43.49 8.89 0.82
C LYS A 623 43.89 10.36 0.69
N GLN A 624 42.95 11.27 0.44
CA GLN A 624 43.19 12.73 0.45
C GLN A 624 43.70 13.25 1.81
N ASN A 625 43.43 12.51 2.89
CA ASN A 625 43.86 12.83 4.25
C ASN A 625 45.06 12.01 4.73
N ASN A 626 45.76 11.30 3.82
CA ASN A 626 46.89 10.42 4.11
C ASN A 626 46.55 9.26 5.06
N LEU A 627 45.31 8.79 5.04
CA LEU A 627 44.87 7.59 5.76
C LEU A 627 44.90 6.37 4.84
N LYS A 628 45.26 5.22 5.40
CA LYS A 628 45.13 3.92 4.76
C LYS A 628 43.72 3.34 4.96
N THR A 629 43.29 2.47 4.06
CA THR A 629 41.89 2.03 3.99
C THR A 629 41.74 0.52 3.80
N ALA A 630 41.00 -0.12 4.69
CA ALA A 630 40.41 -1.43 4.47
C ALA A 630 38.96 -1.26 3.98
N VAL A 631 38.69 -1.56 2.72
CA VAL A 631 37.42 -1.22 2.06
C VAL A 631 36.57 -2.48 1.87
N GLY A 632 35.41 -2.51 2.51
CA GLY A 632 34.45 -3.62 2.46
C GLY A 632 33.44 -3.52 1.33
N ALA A 633 33.17 -4.66 0.69
CA ALA A 633 31.96 -4.92 -0.09
C ALA A 633 30.94 -5.66 0.80
N TRP A 634 29.75 -5.10 0.96
CA TRP A 634 28.69 -5.74 1.76
C TRP A 634 28.02 -6.87 0.97
N ILE A 635 28.06 -8.08 1.50
CA ILE A 635 27.53 -9.28 0.84
C ILE A 635 26.32 -9.80 1.63
N SER A 636 25.23 -10.07 0.92
CA SER A 636 23.92 -10.50 1.46
C SER A 636 23.29 -11.62 0.61
N GLN A 637 22.01 -11.93 0.82
CA GLN A 637 21.25 -12.87 -0.03
C GLN A 637 20.92 -12.31 -1.43
N ASP A 638 21.00 -11.00 -1.65
CA ASP A 638 20.71 -10.37 -2.94
C ASP A 638 21.92 -10.40 -3.86
N THR A 639 21.93 -11.35 -4.80
CA THR A 639 23.04 -11.54 -5.74
C THR A 639 23.26 -10.35 -6.69
N GLU A 640 22.22 -9.58 -7.03
CA GLU A 640 22.36 -8.42 -7.91
C GLU A 640 23.04 -7.26 -7.18
N GLN A 641 22.66 -7.03 -5.91
CA GLN A 641 23.30 -6.02 -5.08
C GLN A 641 24.74 -6.41 -4.73
N ASN A 642 24.99 -7.68 -4.42
CA ASN A 642 26.34 -8.19 -4.16
C ASN A 642 27.29 -7.92 -5.34
N GLN A 643 26.83 -8.15 -6.57
CA GLN A 643 27.66 -7.87 -7.75
C GLN A 643 28.00 -6.39 -7.87
N LYS A 644 27.04 -5.48 -7.60
CA LYS A 644 27.29 -4.03 -7.61
C LYS A 644 28.34 -3.62 -6.58
N GLU A 645 28.29 -4.21 -5.39
CA GLU A 645 29.28 -4.01 -4.32
C GLU A 645 30.67 -4.49 -4.74
N ILE A 646 30.78 -5.68 -5.32
CA ILE A 646 32.03 -6.27 -5.83
C ILE A 646 32.63 -5.43 -6.97
N ASP A 647 31.82 -5.06 -7.96
CA ASP A 647 32.26 -4.25 -9.09
C ASP A 647 32.77 -2.87 -8.63
N ALA A 648 32.07 -2.27 -7.65
CA ALA A 648 32.48 -1.00 -7.04
C ALA A 648 33.81 -1.14 -6.28
N LEU A 649 33.98 -2.21 -5.49
CA LEU A 649 35.24 -2.50 -4.79
C LEU A 649 36.41 -2.67 -5.77
N ILE A 650 36.23 -3.45 -6.84
CA ILE A 650 37.25 -3.65 -7.88
C ILE A 650 37.62 -2.32 -8.54
N LYS A 651 36.63 -1.48 -8.85
CA LYS A 651 36.84 -0.15 -9.43
C LYS A 651 37.66 0.75 -8.51
N LEU A 652 37.35 0.77 -7.21
CA LEU A 652 38.08 1.53 -6.21
C LEU A 652 39.52 1.00 -6.03
N GLY A 653 39.70 -0.31 -6.04
CA GLY A 653 41.01 -0.96 -5.99
C GLY A 653 41.90 -0.56 -7.16
N LYS A 654 41.38 -0.65 -8.40
CA LYS A 654 42.10 -0.24 -9.61
C LYS A 654 42.43 1.26 -9.64
N ALA A 655 41.67 2.09 -8.93
CA ALA A 655 41.95 3.50 -8.77
C ALA A 655 43.06 3.81 -7.73
N GLY A 656 43.66 2.79 -7.09
CA GLY A 656 44.68 2.95 -6.07
C GLY A 656 44.14 3.49 -4.74
N LEU A 657 42.82 3.39 -4.52
CA LEU A 657 42.16 3.94 -3.33
C LEU A 657 42.00 2.93 -2.20
N VAL A 658 42.38 1.66 -2.41
CA VAL A 658 42.20 0.55 -1.47
C VAL A 658 43.56 -0.02 -1.08
N ASP A 659 43.84 -0.16 0.23
CA ASP A 659 45.05 -0.82 0.74
C ASP A 659 44.79 -2.30 1.09
N ILE A 660 43.58 -2.61 1.58
CA ILE A 660 43.10 -3.98 1.80
C ILE A 660 41.66 -4.06 1.26
N ALA A 661 41.40 -5.00 0.37
CA ALA A 661 40.06 -5.24 -0.17
C ALA A 661 39.35 -6.30 0.69
N VAL A 662 38.19 -5.96 1.26
CA VAL A 662 37.45 -6.82 2.17
C VAL A 662 36.15 -7.29 1.50
N VAL A 663 35.95 -8.59 1.38
CA VAL A 663 34.77 -9.20 0.76
C VAL A 663 33.90 -9.83 1.84
N GLY A 664 32.76 -9.18 2.10
CA GLY A 664 31.83 -9.61 3.13
C GLY A 664 32.22 -9.20 4.55
N ASN A 665 31.22 -9.20 5.42
CA ASN A 665 31.35 -9.00 6.86
C ASN A 665 30.34 -9.94 7.52
N GLU A 666 30.78 -10.95 8.27
CA GLU A 666 29.92 -11.88 9.01
C GLU A 666 28.86 -12.60 8.15
N VAL A 667 29.19 -12.92 6.90
CA VAL A 667 28.25 -13.49 5.93
C VAL A 667 27.83 -14.90 6.32
N LEU A 668 28.78 -15.72 6.77
CA LEU A 668 28.50 -17.07 7.24
C LEU A 668 27.83 -17.05 8.62
N LEU A 669 28.25 -16.13 9.49
CA LEU A 669 27.60 -15.93 10.80
C LEU A 669 26.11 -15.58 10.66
N ARG A 670 25.75 -14.73 9.68
CA ARG A 670 24.35 -14.36 9.37
C ARG A 670 23.59 -15.42 8.58
N ASN A 671 24.22 -16.53 8.18
CA ASN A 671 23.65 -17.55 7.29
C ASN A 671 23.07 -16.99 5.98
N GLU A 672 23.72 -15.97 5.40
CA GLU A 672 23.24 -15.30 4.18
C GLU A 672 23.70 -16.01 2.90
N LEU A 673 24.89 -16.59 2.90
CA LEU A 673 25.43 -17.37 1.78
C LEU A 673 26.12 -18.64 2.28
N THR A 674 26.32 -19.57 1.35
CA THR A 674 27.15 -20.75 1.58
C THR A 674 28.64 -20.40 1.51
N GLU A 675 29.49 -21.18 2.18
CA GLU A 675 30.96 -21.07 2.11
C GLU A 675 31.45 -20.99 0.65
N ALA A 676 30.91 -21.85 -0.23
CA ALA A 676 31.27 -21.87 -1.64
C ALA A 676 30.92 -20.55 -2.37
N GLY A 677 29.79 -19.93 -2.04
CA GLY A 677 29.36 -18.66 -2.63
C GLY A 677 30.21 -17.47 -2.15
N LEU A 678 30.61 -17.45 -0.88
CA LEU A 678 31.54 -16.43 -0.39
C LEU A 678 32.93 -16.59 -1.02
N LEU A 679 33.42 -17.82 -1.11
CA LEU A 679 34.71 -18.14 -1.73
C LEU A 679 34.77 -17.74 -3.22
N SER A 680 33.65 -17.81 -3.96
CA SER A 680 33.64 -17.37 -5.36
C SER A 680 33.87 -15.86 -5.49
N TYR A 681 33.23 -15.04 -4.66
CA TYR A 681 33.43 -13.59 -4.70
C TYR A 681 34.84 -13.18 -4.26
N ILE A 682 35.40 -13.85 -3.25
CA ILE A 682 36.79 -13.61 -2.82
C ILE A 682 37.76 -13.88 -3.97
N LYS A 683 37.59 -15.01 -4.68
CA LYS A 683 38.44 -15.37 -5.83
C LYS A 683 38.28 -14.41 -7.00
N GLU A 684 37.07 -13.90 -7.24
CA GLU A 684 36.79 -12.90 -8.27
C GLU A 684 37.56 -11.60 -8.01
N VAL A 685 37.44 -11.04 -6.79
CA VAL A 685 38.14 -9.81 -6.41
C VAL A 685 39.65 -10.00 -6.45
N LYS A 686 40.15 -11.14 -5.95
CA LYS A 686 41.57 -11.47 -5.97
C LYS A 686 42.14 -11.61 -7.39
N SER A 687 41.36 -12.18 -8.31
CA SER A 687 41.75 -12.27 -9.72
C SER A 687 41.75 -10.89 -10.40
N ALA A 688 40.87 -9.99 -9.97
CA ALA A 688 40.75 -8.65 -10.53
C ALA A 688 41.75 -7.63 -9.94
N LEU A 689 42.26 -7.88 -8.74
CA LEU A 689 43.18 -7.02 -7.98
C LEU A 689 44.41 -7.82 -7.47
N PRO A 690 45.33 -8.25 -8.34
CA PRO A 690 46.45 -9.10 -7.94
C PRO A 690 47.47 -8.43 -7.00
N ASP A 691 47.56 -7.10 -7.02
CA ASP A 691 48.52 -6.31 -6.23
C ASP A 691 47.97 -5.83 -4.88
N ILE A 692 46.70 -6.13 -4.56
CA ILE A 692 46.04 -5.68 -3.33
C ILE A 692 45.66 -6.90 -2.49
N PRO A 693 46.06 -6.97 -1.21
CA PRO A 693 45.65 -8.06 -0.33
C PRO A 693 44.11 -8.14 -0.20
N VAL A 694 43.55 -9.33 -0.44
CA VAL A 694 42.12 -9.60 -0.30
C VAL A 694 41.85 -10.37 0.98
N ALA A 695 40.84 -9.93 1.72
CA ALA A 695 40.42 -10.54 2.97
C ALA A 695 38.90 -10.73 3.03
N CYS A 696 38.44 -11.55 3.97
CA CYS A 696 37.05 -11.59 4.40
C CYS A 696 37.00 -11.35 5.91
N VAL A 697 35.85 -10.88 6.40
CA VAL A 697 35.63 -10.66 7.83
C VAL A 697 34.57 -11.61 8.34
N GLU A 698 34.92 -12.39 9.36
CA GLU A 698 34.02 -13.31 10.05
C GLU A 698 34.34 -13.32 11.56
N ALA A 699 33.45 -13.88 12.37
CA ALA A 699 33.75 -14.14 13.78
C ALA A 699 34.93 -15.14 13.89
N TYR A 700 35.79 -14.97 14.90
CA TYR A 700 37.03 -15.76 15.03
C TYR A 700 36.80 -17.29 14.98
N TYR A 701 35.70 -17.81 15.54
CA TYR A 701 35.41 -19.25 15.53
C TYR A 701 34.97 -19.77 14.15
N ILE A 702 34.43 -18.93 13.27
CA ILE A 702 34.06 -19.32 11.90
C ILE A 702 35.30 -19.68 11.09
N PHE A 703 36.43 -19.00 11.30
CA PHE A 703 37.69 -19.36 10.65
C PHE A 703 38.20 -20.75 11.07
N ASN A 704 37.89 -21.21 12.28
CA ASN A 704 38.21 -22.55 12.74
C ASN A 704 37.27 -23.61 12.14
N GLU A 705 35.98 -23.27 11.96
CA GLU A 705 34.97 -24.15 11.35
C GLU A 705 35.13 -24.25 9.81
N HIS A 706 35.68 -23.20 9.18
CA HIS A 706 35.82 -23.06 7.72
C HIS A 706 37.28 -22.74 7.29
N PRO A 707 38.21 -23.71 7.36
CA PRO A 707 39.63 -23.48 7.06
C PRO A 707 39.91 -23.04 5.61
N LYS A 708 39.00 -23.30 4.66
CA LYS A 708 39.14 -22.86 3.26
C LYS A 708 39.10 -21.33 3.11
N LEU A 709 38.46 -20.62 4.04
CA LEU A 709 38.50 -19.15 4.08
C LEU A 709 39.93 -18.66 4.33
N ILE A 710 40.62 -19.29 5.28
CA ILE A 710 42.02 -19.00 5.60
C ILE A 710 42.89 -19.26 4.38
N GLU A 711 42.70 -20.38 3.69
CA GLU A 711 43.47 -20.73 2.49
C GLU A 711 43.31 -19.70 1.35
N THR A 712 42.09 -19.19 1.16
CA THR A 712 41.75 -18.32 0.02
C THR A 712 42.17 -16.85 0.22
N CYS A 713 42.02 -16.33 1.44
CA CYS A 713 42.35 -14.95 1.78
C CYS A 713 43.88 -14.71 1.88
N ASP A 714 44.33 -13.49 1.60
CA ASP A 714 45.72 -13.07 1.76
C ASP A 714 46.00 -12.55 3.18
N VAL A 715 44.99 -11.91 3.78
CA VAL A 715 45.00 -11.41 5.16
C VAL A 715 43.71 -11.88 5.84
N ILE A 716 43.81 -12.26 7.11
CA ILE A 716 42.66 -12.69 7.91
C ILE A 716 42.22 -11.51 8.77
N LEU A 717 40.98 -11.07 8.59
CA LEU A 717 40.36 -10.08 9.45
C LEU A 717 39.26 -10.75 10.28
N MET A 718 39.38 -10.70 11.61
CA MET A 718 38.42 -11.35 12.50
C MET A 718 37.69 -10.38 13.41
N ASN A 719 36.41 -10.64 13.61
CA ASN A 719 35.59 -9.93 14.59
C ASN A 719 35.63 -10.69 15.93
N CYS A 720 36.03 -9.99 16.98
CA CYS A 720 36.21 -10.55 18.31
C CYS A 720 35.52 -9.66 19.35
N TYR A 721 34.44 -10.17 19.94
CA TYR A 721 33.63 -9.45 20.92
C TYR A 721 33.52 -10.21 22.24
N PRO A 722 34.46 -10.00 23.20
CA PRO A 722 34.35 -10.57 24.54
C PRO A 722 33.04 -10.20 25.25
N PHE A 723 32.50 -9.01 24.98
CA PHE A 723 31.20 -8.57 25.51
C PHE A 723 30.06 -9.49 25.09
N TRP A 724 29.97 -9.82 23.80
CA TRP A 724 28.90 -10.69 23.29
C TRP A 724 29.05 -12.15 23.70
N GLU A 725 30.26 -12.59 24.06
CA GLU A 725 30.48 -13.91 24.65
C GLU A 725 30.19 -13.99 26.15
N GLY A 726 29.92 -12.85 26.79
CA GLY A 726 29.56 -12.77 28.20
C GLY A 726 30.73 -12.68 29.17
N ALA A 727 31.94 -12.33 28.69
CA ALA A 727 33.13 -12.26 29.53
C ALA A 727 33.06 -11.12 30.54
N HIS A 728 33.49 -11.36 31.79
CA HIS A 728 33.66 -10.29 32.77
C HIS A 728 34.78 -9.32 32.36
N ILE A 729 34.64 -8.02 32.69
CA ILE A 729 35.61 -6.99 32.29
C ILE A 729 37.04 -7.26 32.78
N ASP A 730 37.20 -7.97 33.90
CA ASP A 730 38.51 -8.32 34.46
C ASP A 730 39.31 -9.31 33.61
N ILE A 731 38.62 -10.14 32.82
CA ILE A 731 39.25 -11.15 31.96
C ILE A 731 39.14 -10.79 30.48
N ALA A 732 38.43 -9.73 30.12
CA ALA A 732 38.08 -9.40 28.74
C ALA A 732 39.30 -9.22 27.82
N THR A 733 40.40 -8.62 28.31
CA THR A 733 41.66 -8.49 27.55
C THR A 733 42.31 -9.87 27.32
N SER A 734 42.37 -10.72 28.34
CA SER A 734 42.85 -12.11 28.21
C SER A 734 41.97 -12.93 27.27
N TYR A 735 40.66 -12.72 27.32
CA TYR A 735 39.68 -13.38 26.46
C TYR A 735 39.95 -13.06 24.99
N LEU A 736 40.14 -11.77 24.67
CA LEU A 736 40.48 -11.31 23.33
C LEU A 736 41.82 -11.88 22.84
N ARG A 737 42.82 -11.97 23.73
CA ARG A 737 44.12 -12.58 23.40
C ARG A 737 44.00 -14.03 22.96
N GLN A 738 43.20 -14.80 23.68
CA GLN A 738 42.99 -16.21 23.35
C GLN A 738 42.21 -16.38 22.04
N MET A 739 41.19 -15.54 21.79
CA MET A 739 40.54 -15.49 20.47
C MET A 739 41.54 -15.23 19.34
N TYR A 740 42.47 -14.29 19.56
CA TYR A 740 43.51 -13.96 18.58
C TYR A 740 44.50 -15.11 18.36
N HIS A 741 44.95 -15.78 19.44
CA HIS A 741 45.89 -16.89 19.34
C HIS A 741 45.31 -18.08 18.56
N ILE A 742 44.04 -18.44 18.79
CA ILE A 742 43.37 -19.53 18.07
C ILE A 742 43.41 -19.30 16.56
N VAL A 743 43.06 -18.09 16.11
CA VAL A 743 43.08 -17.78 14.68
C VAL A 743 44.51 -17.68 14.16
N LYS A 744 45.45 -17.12 14.93
CA LYS A 744 46.85 -17.00 14.55
C LYS A 744 47.54 -18.35 14.34
N GLU A 745 47.23 -19.34 15.17
CA GLU A 745 47.72 -20.71 15.01
C GLU A 745 47.18 -21.35 13.72
N ASN A 746 45.89 -21.13 13.43
CA ASN A 746 45.24 -21.62 12.22
C ASN A 746 45.62 -20.84 10.95
N ALA A 747 46.17 -19.63 11.08
CA ALA A 747 46.50 -18.73 9.96
C ALA A 747 47.68 -19.19 9.09
N GLN A 748 48.41 -20.25 9.49
CA GLN A 748 49.55 -20.82 8.75
C GLN A 748 50.59 -19.78 8.30
N GLY A 749 50.84 -18.76 9.13
CA GLY A 749 51.81 -17.69 8.85
C GLY A 749 51.27 -16.50 8.05
N LYS A 750 49.99 -16.48 7.67
CA LYS A 750 49.34 -15.32 7.05
C LYS A 750 49.12 -14.19 8.08
N PRO A 751 49.14 -12.90 7.65
CA PRO A 751 48.85 -11.79 8.55
C PRO A 751 47.42 -11.89 9.12
N VAL A 752 47.28 -11.67 10.43
CA VAL A 752 46.00 -11.68 11.15
C VAL A 752 45.78 -10.33 11.81
N MET A 753 44.62 -9.72 11.53
CA MET A 753 44.20 -8.44 12.09
C MET A 753 42.87 -8.60 12.82
N ILE A 754 42.67 -7.84 13.89
CA ILE A 754 41.37 -7.74 14.56
C ILE A 754 40.57 -6.67 13.82
N ALA A 755 39.52 -7.09 13.11
CA ALA A 755 38.66 -6.21 12.31
C ALA A 755 37.68 -5.42 13.17
N GLU A 756 37.19 -6.03 14.25
CA GLU A 756 36.26 -5.39 15.18
C GLU A 756 36.46 -5.92 16.60
N THR A 757 36.51 -4.99 17.53
CA THR A 757 36.37 -5.26 18.97
C THR A 757 35.98 -3.98 19.70
N GLY A 758 35.28 -4.10 20.83
CA GLY A 758 34.87 -2.95 21.62
C GLY A 758 34.15 -3.32 22.90
N TRP A 759 33.67 -2.30 23.62
CA TRP A 759 32.84 -2.46 24.81
C TRP A 759 31.85 -1.30 24.93
N PRO A 760 30.53 -1.57 25.07
CA PRO A 760 29.52 -0.52 25.11
C PRO A 760 29.52 0.21 26.47
N ASN A 761 29.26 1.53 26.47
CA ASN A 761 29.23 2.31 27.71
C ASN A 761 27.87 2.28 28.43
N LEU A 762 26.80 1.89 27.74
CA LEU A 762 25.42 1.81 28.25
C LEU A 762 24.67 0.68 27.52
N GLY A 763 23.59 0.17 28.13
CA GLY A 763 22.68 -0.83 27.56
C GLY A 763 22.51 -2.05 28.47
N SER A 764 22.03 -3.16 27.92
CA SER A 764 21.77 -4.41 28.65
C SER A 764 23.03 -5.23 28.86
N ASN A 765 23.10 -5.97 29.98
CA ASN A 765 24.18 -6.91 30.25
C ASN A 765 24.07 -8.13 29.33
N THR A 766 25.22 -8.67 28.91
CA THR A 766 25.31 -10.00 28.30
C THR A 766 26.03 -10.92 29.28
N GLU A 767 25.30 -11.80 29.96
CA GLU A 767 25.82 -12.61 31.08
C GLU A 767 26.61 -11.79 32.12
N GLU A 768 27.91 -12.01 32.28
CA GLU A 768 28.79 -11.27 33.21
C GLU A 768 29.36 -9.99 32.60
N ALA A 769 29.16 -9.75 31.29
CA ALA A 769 29.60 -8.56 30.60
C ALA A 769 28.65 -7.39 30.90
N GLN A 770 29.14 -6.41 31.66
CA GLN A 770 28.39 -5.23 32.08
C GLN A 770 28.82 -3.97 31.30
N PRO A 771 27.92 -3.31 30.55
CA PRO A 771 28.22 -2.03 29.92
C PRO A 771 28.28 -0.92 30.98
N SER A 772 29.36 -0.16 30.98
CA SER A 772 29.50 1.04 31.81
C SER A 772 30.56 1.97 31.22
N LEU A 773 30.48 3.27 31.58
CA LEU A 773 31.50 4.25 31.18
C LEU A 773 32.92 3.79 31.57
N LEU A 774 33.07 3.29 32.79
CA LEU A 774 34.36 2.83 33.32
C LEU A 774 34.86 1.57 32.60
N ASN A 775 33.97 0.60 32.34
CA ASN A 775 34.34 -0.63 31.65
C ASN A 775 34.73 -0.37 30.19
N ALA A 776 34.02 0.54 29.51
CA ALA A 776 34.36 0.94 28.15
C ALA A 776 35.74 1.61 28.07
N ILE A 777 36.05 2.52 29.00
CA ILE A 777 37.39 3.14 29.12
C ILE A 777 38.45 2.07 29.39
N ARG A 778 38.21 1.21 30.38
CA ARG A 778 39.15 0.16 30.78
C ARG A 778 39.47 -0.78 29.62
N TYR A 779 38.45 -1.23 28.91
CA TYR A 779 38.61 -2.10 27.75
C TYR A 779 39.40 -1.42 26.63
N PHE A 780 39.03 -0.18 26.27
CA PHE A 780 39.73 0.59 25.25
C PHE A 780 41.22 0.76 25.58
N VAL A 781 41.55 1.14 26.83
CA VAL A 781 42.94 1.35 27.25
C VAL A 781 43.74 0.05 27.21
N ASN A 782 43.24 -1.02 27.84
CA ASN A 782 43.98 -2.27 27.97
C ASN A 782 44.19 -2.96 26.60
N VAL A 783 43.17 -2.99 25.74
CA VAL A 783 43.27 -3.62 24.42
C VAL A 783 44.25 -2.89 23.50
N ASN A 784 44.22 -1.56 23.48
CA ASN A 784 45.17 -0.79 22.66
C ASN A 784 46.61 -0.85 23.21
N GLN A 785 46.79 -0.93 24.53
CA GLN A 785 48.11 -1.13 25.13
C GLN A 785 48.67 -2.52 24.76
N TRP A 786 47.87 -3.56 24.90
CA TRP A 786 48.25 -4.92 24.51
C TRP A 786 48.57 -5.00 23.01
N ALA A 787 47.68 -4.51 22.15
CA ALA A 787 47.87 -4.54 20.70
C ALA A 787 49.17 -3.82 20.30
N LYS A 788 49.50 -2.70 20.95
CA LYS A 788 50.76 -1.99 20.70
C LYS A 788 52.00 -2.73 21.22
N ALA A 789 51.88 -3.44 22.34
CA ALA A 789 52.99 -4.17 22.93
C ALA A 789 53.38 -5.42 22.11
N GLU A 790 52.39 -6.08 21.49
CA GLU A 790 52.57 -7.29 20.67
C GLU A 790 52.56 -7.01 19.15
N ASP A 791 52.56 -5.74 18.76
CA ASP A 791 52.52 -5.28 17.35
C ASP A 791 51.36 -5.90 16.54
N ILE A 792 50.14 -5.80 17.09
CA ILE A 792 48.91 -6.34 16.51
C ILE A 792 48.09 -5.21 15.88
N ASP A 793 47.75 -5.40 14.60
CA ASP A 793 46.86 -4.51 13.87
C ASP A 793 45.41 -4.72 14.31
N LEU A 794 44.81 -3.65 14.86
CA LEU A 794 43.49 -3.67 15.48
C LEU A 794 42.63 -2.48 15.02
N PHE A 795 41.42 -2.78 14.58
CA PHE A 795 40.36 -1.83 14.31
C PHE A 795 39.36 -1.82 15.48
N TYR A 796 39.26 -0.68 16.17
CA TYR A 796 38.31 -0.54 17.28
C TYR A 796 36.91 -0.21 16.76
N PHE A 797 35.89 -0.86 17.33
CA PHE A 797 34.47 -0.70 16.99
C PHE A 797 33.73 0.09 18.09
N SER A 798 33.02 1.18 17.81
CA SER A 798 32.85 1.95 16.55
C SER A 798 33.48 3.33 16.71
N SER A 799 33.70 4.05 15.59
CA SER A 799 34.07 5.47 15.66
C SER A 799 32.96 6.29 16.32
N PHE A 800 31.73 6.25 15.81
CA PHE A 800 30.61 7.07 16.31
C PHE A 800 29.48 6.21 16.90
N ASP A 801 28.72 6.77 17.83
CA ASP A 801 27.42 6.25 18.26
C ASP A 801 26.41 6.40 17.11
N GLU A 802 25.69 5.33 16.81
CA GLU A 802 24.83 5.23 15.62
C GLU A 802 23.44 4.74 16.00
N SER A 803 22.45 5.64 15.90
CA SER A 803 21.08 5.37 16.35
C SER A 803 20.36 4.29 15.54
N TRP A 804 20.73 4.10 14.27
CA TRP A 804 20.13 3.06 13.41
C TRP A 804 20.46 1.64 13.89
N LYS A 805 21.62 1.44 14.56
CA LYS A 805 22.05 0.12 15.04
C LYS A 805 21.15 -0.47 16.11
N VAL A 806 20.36 0.34 16.83
CA VAL A 806 19.39 -0.17 17.82
C VAL A 806 18.37 -1.12 17.19
N HIS A 807 18.07 -0.91 15.90
CA HIS A 807 17.11 -1.72 15.16
C HIS A 807 17.64 -3.12 14.82
N HIS A 808 18.97 -3.27 14.72
CA HIS A 808 19.64 -4.51 14.30
C HIS A 808 20.32 -5.23 15.47
N GLU A 809 20.96 -4.51 16.37
CA GLU A 809 21.84 -5.04 17.43
C GLU A 809 21.26 -4.88 18.84
N GLY A 810 20.07 -4.30 18.99
CA GLY A 810 19.43 -4.05 20.29
C GLY A 810 19.96 -2.80 21.00
N ASP A 811 19.70 -2.68 22.29
CA ASP A 811 19.90 -1.45 23.07
C ASP A 811 21.37 -1.03 23.29
N VAL A 812 22.33 -1.93 23.08
CA VAL A 812 23.77 -1.61 23.11
C VAL A 812 24.30 -1.16 21.75
N GLY A 813 23.59 -1.43 20.65
CA GLY A 813 24.04 -1.17 19.27
C GLY A 813 24.40 0.30 18.98
N ASP A 814 23.72 1.25 19.61
CA ASP A 814 24.01 2.70 19.46
C ASP A 814 25.07 3.24 20.41
N ARG A 815 25.74 2.38 21.21
CA ARG A 815 26.60 2.82 22.35
C ARG A 815 28.07 2.40 22.25
N TRP A 816 28.52 1.88 21.11
CA TRP A 816 29.90 1.43 20.91
C TRP A 816 30.88 2.55 20.52
N GLY A 817 30.37 3.74 20.17
CA GLY A 817 31.17 4.84 19.66
C GLY A 817 32.16 5.38 20.68
N ILE A 818 33.33 5.81 20.21
CA ILE A 818 34.25 6.67 20.96
C ILE A 818 33.74 8.13 20.97
N TRP A 819 33.14 8.54 19.86
CA TRP A 819 32.41 9.80 19.73
C TRP A 819 30.91 9.55 19.80
N ASP A 820 30.18 10.51 20.36
CA ASP A 820 28.72 10.48 20.37
C ASP A 820 28.16 10.78 18.97
N LYS A 821 26.83 10.70 18.83
CA LYS A 821 26.13 11.00 17.57
C LYS A 821 26.34 12.43 17.05
N ASN A 822 26.78 13.35 17.92
CA ASN A 822 27.05 14.75 17.62
C ASN A 822 28.56 15.02 17.42
N GLU A 823 29.37 13.97 17.29
CA GLU A 823 30.82 14.03 17.05
C GLU A 823 31.63 14.57 18.24
N ASN A 824 31.04 14.56 19.45
CA ASN A 824 31.73 14.91 20.68
C ASN A 824 32.39 13.67 21.29
N LEU A 825 33.59 13.81 21.83
CA LEU A 825 34.30 12.72 22.49
C LEU A 825 33.59 12.33 23.79
N LYS A 826 33.18 11.07 23.94
CA LYS A 826 32.33 10.61 25.06
C LYS A 826 33.05 10.52 26.40
N TYR A 827 34.36 10.29 26.37
CA TYR A 827 35.17 9.96 27.53
C TYR A 827 36.20 11.06 27.87
N ASN A 828 35.97 12.28 27.39
CA ASN A 828 36.80 13.46 27.72
C ASN A 828 36.49 13.98 29.13
#